data_AF-A0A957EUV4-F1
#
_entry.id   AF-A0A957EUV4-F1
#
_cell.length_a   1.000
_cell.length_b   1.000
_cell.length_c   1.000
_cell.angle_alpha   90.00
_cell.angle_beta   90.00
_cell.angle_gamma   90.00
#
_symmetry.space_group_name_H-M   'P 1'
#
loop_
_entity.id
_entity.type
_entity.pdbx_description
1 polymer ?
#
loop_
_entity_poly.entity_id
_entity_poly.type
_entity_poly.pdbx_seq_one_letter_code
_entity_poly.pdbx_strand_id
1 'polypeptide(L)'
;MSFNDSRWSVFWSRGSTRTDPPSATSIYTGKHVGRDPNTTRNNETVGYIVVEAGTGTINGISYAVGVGADIVRGVDNGNGYTYPLSFSNNNFNGRGVASQTAMDGADSSWAYFAGSTPLTSSALTLLVDEDQIDDSERSHTSEQVAYFVFSDDLTLSPDSPPPPTTGTTPPEINLLQNPGFEDGMTGWEPFGTRYNISTVAPHSGNNALAIYKYRSTGVKQVVPATPGAIYVVSGWAKFNASYYAGANIQISFLLSSGYKTTPVLSNAWGYDQADDGYRAFELGQATAPPDATAVEIQFVMNSNASGSGYVYIDDMRLLELETNDFLEAIGADQAQDQGVDGTGVGIAVLDTGVEDIALGDAETVLARYDAIGSASAQDPHGHGSFVASVAGGRNQNWVNGTTSVAPGANIIDVRVLDEDGSGTYSQVVDGLNWVLAHKDQYNIRVVNLSLSGPVTGPYWENPVNQAVEALWDAGIVVVAAAGNTGPTAGSITTPGNDPFVITVGAFTDNYSPSDSSDDFIPPFSAAGPTEAGFIKPDVIAPGAHVMGYVNGNSNFSKAHLYFERGESLTAAWYFQGSGTSVSTAVTSGVVALMLDQNPALTPNQVKHRLMITARPALQADGKTLAYSLFQQGAGQIRANDAVFGNFPGEANVGMVAGQAYVGPVIYDNSLDVYRLVDRNRNPLPQEANYMWDGGNFWNGG
;
A
#
# COMPACT_ATOMS: atom_id res chain seq x y z
N MET A 1 6.28 12.18 -11.92
CA MET A 1 6.75 10.81 -12.19
C MET A 1 5.59 10.00 -12.69
N SER A 2 5.82 9.14 -13.66
CA SER A 2 4.77 8.40 -14.37
C SER A 2 5.27 7.02 -14.77
N PHE A 3 4.34 6.14 -15.14
CA PHE A 3 4.61 4.77 -15.57
C PHE A 3 5.73 4.64 -16.62
N ASN A 4 5.89 5.59 -17.58
CA ASN A 4 6.96 5.54 -18.59
C ASN A 4 8.04 6.64 -18.46
N ASP A 5 8.07 7.43 -17.38
CA ASP A 5 9.14 8.42 -17.14
C ASP A 5 9.33 8.64 -15.63
N SER A 6 10.52 8.27 -15.12
CA SER A 6 10.90 8.39 -13.72
C SER A 6 11.25 9.83 -13.32
N ARG A 7 11.34 10.76 -14.28
CA ARG A 7 11.55 12.18 -13.97
C ARG A 7 10.24 12.83 -13.51
N TRP A 8 10.38 13.96 -12.82
CA TRP A 8 9.24 14.80 -12.48
C TRP A 8 8.57 15.27 -13.77
N SER A 9 7.25 15.43 -13.74
CA SER A 9 6.48 15.71 -14.95
C SER A 9 5.29 16.57 -14.57
N VAL A 10 4.96 17.53 -15.42
CA VAL A 10 3.86 18.45 -15.19
C VAL A 10 2.81 18.28 -16.29
N PHE A 11 1.54 18.36 -15.87
CA PHE A 11 0.41 18.29 -16.78
C PHE A 11 0.08 19.69 -17.28
N TRP A 12 -0.28 19.77 -18.55
CA TRP A 12 -0.70 21.01 -19.16
C TRP A 12 -1.84 20.75 -20.14
N SER A 13 -2.57 21.81 -20.44
CA SER A 13 -3.60 21.75 -21.48
C SER A 13 -3.57 23.01 -22.34
N ARG A 14 -4.13 22.90 -23.54
CA ARG A 14 -4.25 24.01 -24.50
C ARG A 14 -5.47 23.84 -25.39
N GLY A 15 -5.83 24.90 -26.09
CA GLY A 15 -6.79 24.89 -27.20
C GLY A 15 -6.10 24.56 -28.52
N SER A 16 -6.58 25.19 -29.60
CA SER A 16 -6.11 24.93 -30.97
C SER A 16 -4.61 25.15 -31.17
N THR A 17 -4.04 26.16 -30.53
CA THR A 17 -2.61 26.47 -30.57
C THR A 17 -2.00 26.40 -29.17
N ARG A 18 -0.66 26.44 -29.06
CA ARG A 18 0.05 26.41 -27.77
C ARG A 18 -0.31 27.60 -26.87
N THR A 19 -0.59 28.74 -27.48
CA THR A 19 -0.90 30.01 -26.80
C THR A 19 -2.40 30.16 -26.51
N ASP A 20 -3.25 29.25 -26.99
CA ASP A 20 -4.70 29.31 -26.73
C ASP A 20 -5.06 28.47 -25.51
N PRO A 21 -5.92 28.97 -24.60
CA PRO A 21 -6.50 28.13 -23.56
C PRO A 21 -7.52 27.12 -24.12
N PRO A 22 -7.79 26.03 -23.37
CA PRO A 22 -8.89 25.14 -23.67
C PRO A 22 -10.21 25.90 -23.82
N SER A 23 -11.04 25.42 -24.74
CA SER A 23 -12.38 25.96 -25.00
C SER A 23 -13.40 24.82 -25.09
N ALA A 24 -14.69 25.17 -25.14
CA ALA A 24 -15.78 24.20 -25.27
C ALA A 24 -15.65 23.28 -26.50
N THR A 25 -14.86 23.64 -27.52
CA THR A 25 -14.69 22.87 -28.75
C THR A 25 -13.27 22.37 -28.98
N SER A 26 -12.32 22.71 -28.10
CA SER A 26 -10.92 22.35 -28.28
C SER A 26 -10.20 22.22 -26.96
N ILE A 27 -9.78 21.00 -26.65
CA ILE A 27 -8.89 20.67 -25.54
C ILE A 27 -7.84 19.67 -26.03
N TYR A 28 -6.58 20.02 -25.83
CA TYR A 28 -5.45 19.12 -25.99
C TYR A 28 -4.74 19.08 -24.65
N THR A 29 -4.65 17.91 -24.06
CA THR A 29 -3.92 17.67 -22.81
C THR A 29 -2.60 17.00 -23.11
N GLY A 30 -1.61 17.31 -22.31
CA GLY A 30 -0.30 16.68 -22.43
C GLY A 30 0.42 16.66 -21.10
N LYS A 31 1.59 16.05 -21.16
CA LYS A 31 2.55 16.01 -20.07
C LYS A 31 3.90 16.42 -20.64
N HIS A 32 4.67 17.19 -19.90
CA HIS A 32 6.05 17.50 -20.25
C HIS A 32 6.94 17.43 -19.00
N VAL A 33 8.26 17.43 -19.22
CA VAL A 33 9.29 17.22 -18.19
C VAL A 33 10.27 18.40 -18.23
N GLY A 34 9.75 19.63 -18.40
CA GLY A 34 10.58 20.78 -18.74
C GLY A 34 11.17 20.67 -20.14
N ARG A 35 12.30 21.33 -20.38
CA ARG A 35 13.07 21.22 -21.61
C ARG A 35 13.69 19.83 -21.71
N ASP A 36 12.92 19.00 -22.40
CA ASP A 36 13.13 17.60 -22.72
C ASP A 36 14.28 17.21 -23.65
N PRO A 37 15.50 16.75 -23.26
CA PRO A 37 16.46 16.26 -24.25
C PRO A 37 16.01 14.94 -24.92
N ASN A 38 15.10 14.17 -24.31
CA ASN A 38 14.53 12.95 -24.88
C ASN A 38 13.19 13.20 -25.59
N THR A 39 13.24 13.33 -26.91
CA THR A 39 12.06 13.55 -27.77
C THR A 39 11.38 12.25 -28.23
N THR A 40 11.87 11.08 -27.83
CA THR A 40 11.31 9.76 -28.21
C THR A 40 10.70 9.08 -26.99
N ARG A 41 9.38 9.20 -26.82
CA ARG A 41 8.63 8.53 -25.75
C ARG A 41 7.53 7.63 -26.27
N ASN A 42 7.25 6.57 -25.51
CA ASN A 42 6.09 5.72 -25.71
C ASN A 42 4.81 6.51 -25.37
N ASN A 43 3.71 6.15 -26.04
CA ASN A 43 2.40 6.73 -25.76
C ASN A 43 1.95 6.39 -24.32
N GLU A 44 1.25 7.33 -23.69
CA GLU A 44 0.66 7.18 -22.36
C GLU A 44 -0.81 7.64 -22.36
N THR A 45 -1.63 7.04 -21.50
CA THR A 45 -3.01 7.48 -21.26
C THR A 45 -3.00 8.58 -20.19
N VAL A 46 -3.53 9.76 -20.52
CA VAL A 46 -3.71 10.88 -19.59
C VAL A 46 -5.19 11.05 -19.27
N GLY A 47 -5.54 10.97 -17.98
CA GLY A 47 -6.88 11.32 -17.49
C GLY A 47 -7.04 12.84 -17.34
N TYR A 48 -8.24 13.35 -17.52
CA TYR A 48 -8.55 14.77 -17.36
C TYR A 48 -9.95 14.98 -16.80
N ILE A 49 -10.15 16.10 -16.11
CA ILE A 49 -11.45 16.57 -15.63
C ILE A 49 -11.72 17.91 -16.32
N VAL A 50 -12.91 18.04 -16.91
CA VAL A 50 -13.38 19.31 -17.49
C VAL A 50 -14.46 19.88 -16.60
N VAL A 51 -14.29 21.12 -16.15
CA VAL A 51 -15.26 21.83 -15.33
C VAL A 51 -15.49 23.21 -15.94
N GLU A 52 -16.75 23.65 -16.01
CA GLU A 52 -17.08 25.00 -16.44
C GLU A 52 -16.62 26.01 -15.38
N ALA A 53 -16.01 27.12 -15.84
CA ALA A 53 -15.57 28.21 -14.96
C ALA A 53 -16.75 28.78 -14.17
N GLY A 54 -16.59 28.93 -12.87
CA GLY A 54 -17.64 29.42 -11.99
C GLY A 54 -17.39 29.08 -10.53
N THR A 55 -18.45 29.21 -9.75
CA THR A 55 -18.47 28.84 -8.34
C THR A 55 -19.63 27.90 -8.07
N GLY A 56 -19.48 27.04 -7.08
CA GLY A 56 -20.52 26.07 -6.72
C GLY A 56 -20.22 25.35 -5.42
N THR A 57 -20.97 24.29 -5.15
CA THR A 57 -20.78 23.43 -3.98
C THR A 57 -20.78 21.96 -4.37
N ILE A 58 -19.81 21.18 -3.90
CA ILE A 58 -19.77 19.72 -4.03
C ILE A 58 -19.76 19.14 -2.62
N ASN A 59 -20.76 18.33 -2.26
CA ASN A 59 -20.87 17.72 -0.92
C ASN A 59 -20.72 18.73 0.23
N GLY A 60 -21.30 19.92 0.09
CA GLY A 60 -21.20 21.01 1.08
C GLY A 60 -19.90 21.83 1.04
N ILE A 61 -18.90 21.40 0.27
CA ILE A 61 -17.65 22.14 0.06
C ILE A 61 -17.84 23.14 -1.07
N SER A 62 -17.65 24.43 -0.77
CA SER A 62 -17.68 25.48 -1.80
C SER A 62 -16.44 25.42 -2.67
N TYR A 63 -16.59 25.64 -3.97
CA TYR A 63 -15.47 25.69 -4.90
C TYR A 63 -15.52 26.93 -5.80
N ALA A 64 -14.35 27.35 -6.27
CA ALA A 64 -14.19 28.25 -7.40
C ALA A 64 -13.24 27.61 -8.41
N VAL A 65 -13.64 27.64 -9.68
CA VAL A 65 -12.86 27.12 -10.79
C VAL A 65 -12.86 28.16 -11.89
N GLY A 66 -11.72 28.35 -12.53
CA GLY A 66 -11.61 29.34 -13.58
C GLY A 66 -10.32 29.23 -14.36
N VAL A 67 -10.33 29.84 -15.53
CA VAL A 67 -9.11 30.12 -16.31
C VAL A 67 -8.76 31.58 -16.05
N GLY A 68 -7.58 31.83 -15.50
CA GLY A 68 -7.07 33.18 -15.25
C GLY A 68 -6.90 33.98 -16.53
N ALA A 69 -6.63 35.28 -16.40
CA ALA A 69 -6.15 36.10 -17.51
C ALA A 69 -4.69 35.76 -17.85
N ASP A 70 -4.26 36.06 -19.07
CA ASP A 70 -2.89 35.85 -19.55
C ASP A 70 -1.93 36.91 -18.98
N ILE A 71 -1.49 36.69 -17.74
CA ILE A 71 -0.70 37.67 -16.96
C ILE A 71 0.21 37.04 -15.90
N VAL A 72 0.12 35.74 -15.62
CA VAL A 72 0.99 35.07 -14.64
C VAL A 72 2.39 34.94 -15.24
N ARG A 73 3.45 35.27 -14.50
CA ARG A 73 4.82 35.25 -15.03
C ARG A 73 5.74 34.40 -14.16
N GLY A 74 6.99 34.29 -14.61
CA GLY A 74 8.07 33.60 -13.93
C GLY A 74 8.36 34.12 -12.52
N VAL A 75 8.97 33.26 -11.70
CA VAL A 75 9.39 33.57 -10.31
C VAL A 75 10.29 34.80 -10.25
N ASP A 76 11.17 34.97 -11.24
CA ASP A 76 12.10 36.12 -11.28
C ASP A 76 11.43 37.42 -11.75
N ASN A 77 10.18 37.34 -12.27
CA ASN A 77 9.41 38.53 -12.67
C ASN A 77 8.69 39.23 -11.50
N GLY A 78 8.61 38.63 -10.31
CA GLY A 78 8.01 39.23 -9.12
C GLY A 78 7.29 38.25 -8.20
N ASN A 79 6.49 38.77 -7.26
CA ASN A 79 5.89 37.99 -6.17
C ASN A 79 4.60 37.21 -6.55
N GLY A 80 4.34 37.00 -7.83
CA GLY A 80 3.12 36.36 -8.33
C GLY A 80 1.98 37.28 -8.65
N TYR A 81 1.04 36.76 -9.44
CA TYR A 81 -0.20 37.44 -9.80
C TYR A 81 -1.35 36.98 -8.91
N THR A 82 -2.05 37.94 -8.31
CA THR A 82 -3.18 37.69 -7.43
C THR A 82 -4.50 37.82 -8.18
N TYR A 83 -5.22 36.72 -8.36
CA TYR A 83 -6.58 36.72 -8.87
C TYR A 83 -7.58 36.95 -7.73
N PRO A 84 -8.51 37.91 -7.86
CA PRO A 84 -9.60 38.03 -6.92
C PRO A 84 -10.54 36.83 -7.03
N LEU A 85 -10.97 36.31 -5.89
CA LEU A 85 -11.98 35.28 -5.76
C LEU A 85 -13.28 35.89 -5.24
N SER A 86 -14.41 35.38 -5.71
CA SER A 86 -15.74 35.78 -5.24
C SER A 86 -16.49 34.55 -4.77
N PHE A 87 -16.67 34.41 -3.47
CA PHE A 87 -17.42 33.30 -2.87
C PHE A 87 -18.66 33.81 -2.15
N SER A 88 -19.66 32.95 -2.00
CA SER A 88 -20.85 33.24 -1.19
C SER A 88 -20.56 33.22 0.32
N ASN A 89 -19.54 32.49 0.77
CA ASN A 89 -19.14 32.35 2.18
C ASN A 89 -17.67 32.78 2.38
N ASN A 90 -17.34 33.47 3.48
CA ASN A 90 -16.04 34.13 3.67
C ASN A 90 -14.94 33.25 4.33
N ASN A 91 -15.01 31.92 4.25
CA ASN A 91 -14.05 31.01 4.91
C ASN A 91 -13.24 30.19 3.88
N PHE A 92 -12.04 30.67 3.50
CA PHE A 92 -11.10 29.88 2.70
C PHE A 92 -9.70 29.93 3.32
N ASN A 93 -9.25 28.77 3.80
CA ASN A 93 -7.86 28.40 4.06
C ASN A 93 -7.46 27.16 3.23
N GLY A 94 -8.21 26.85 2.17
CA GLY A 94 -8.28 25.51 1.59
C GLY A 94 -7.20 25.16 0.56
N ARG A 95 -7.39 23.98 -0.04
CA ARG A 95 -6.51 23.37 -1.04
C ARG A 95 -6.93 23.79 -2.45
N GLY A 96 -5.99 23.73 -3.39
CA GLY A 96 -6.29 24.00 -4.79
C GLY A 96 -5.40 23.20 -5.72
N VAL A 97 -5.84 23.11 -6.98
CA VAL A 97 -5.07 22.59 -8.10
C VAL A 97 -4.91 23.71 -9.12
N ALA A 98 -3.70 23.88 -9.65
CA ALA A 98 -3.41 24.80 -10.74
C ALA A 98 -2.88 24.02 -11.94
N SER A 99 -3.28 24.42 -13.13
CA SER A 99 -2.78 23.87 -14.39
C SER A 99 -2.48 25.01 -15.34
N GLN A 100 -1.35 24.95 -16.02
CA GLN A 100 -1.09 25.87 -17.12
C GLN A 100 -2.03 25.52 -18.29
N THR A 101 -2.65 26.56 -18.85
CA THR A 101 -3.70 26.47 -19.87
C THR A 101 -3.43 27.41 -21.03
N ALA A 102 -2.18 27.51 -21.43
CA ALA A 102 -1.61 28.19 -22.60
C ALA A 102 -0.12 28.38 -22.26
N MET A 103 0.74 28.35 -23.28
CA MET A 103 2.17 28.63 -23.11
C MET A 103 2.64 29.61 -24.17
N ASP A 104 2.87 30.85 -23.76
CA ASP A 104 3.40 31.92 -24.62
C ASP A 104 4.92 31.86 -24.69
N GLY A 105 5.58 31.53 -23.58
CA GLY A 105 7.04 31.51 -23.45
C GLY A 105 7.67 30.32 -24.13
N ALA A 106 8.83 30.50 -24.78
CA ALA A 106 9.49 29.42 -25.52
C ALA A 106 10.01 28.30 -24.60
N ASP A 107 10.29 28.64 -23.35
CA ASP A 107 10.79 27.73 -22.34
C ASP A 107 9.65 27.00 -21.63
N SER A 108 9.93 25.82 -21.09
CA SER A 108 8.90 25.01 -20.45
C SER A 108 8.73 25.45 -19.01
N SER A 109 7.49 25.40 -18.54
CA SER A 109 7.15 25.92 -17.22
C SER A 109 5.95 25.23 -16.59
N TRP A 110 5.69 25.51 -15.31
CA TRP A 110 4.51 25.02 -14.60
C TRP A 110 3.95 26.06 -13.65
N ALA A 111 2.63 26.02 -13.45
CA ALA A 111 1.96 26.89 -12.51
C ALA A 111 2.06 26.36 -11.07
N TYR A 112 2.22 27.25 -10.10
CA TYR A 112 2.13 26.91 -8.68
C TYR A 112 1.53 28.04 -7.84
N PHE A 113 1.05 27.67 -6.66
CA PHE A 113 0.50 28.58 -5.65
C PHE A 113 1.62 29.32 -4.91
N ALA A 114 1.66 30.64 -5.02
CA ALA A 114 2.80 31.44 -4.59
C ALA A 114 2.63 32.09 -3.21
N GLY A 115 3.66 31.96 -2.37
CA GLY A 115 3.74 32.56 -1.03
C GLY A 115 3.32 31.63 0.11
N SER A 116 3.48 32.09 1.36
CA SER A 116 3.12 31.32 2.56
C SER A 116 1.61 31.24 2.82
N THR A 117 0.82 32.05 2.11
CA THR A 117 -0.65 32.05 2.17
C THR A 117 -1.21 32.28 0.77
N PRO A 118 -1.01 31.33 -0.15
CA PRO A 118 -1.27 31.53 -1.56
C PRO A 118 -2.77 31.54 -1.89
N LEU A 119 -3.63 31.06 -0.99
CA LEU A 119 -5.07 31.11 -1.08
C LEU A 119 -5.65 31.81 0.17
N THR A 120 -6.57 32.73 -0.06
CA THR A 120 -7.31 33.46 0.97
C THR A 120 -8.80 33.47 0.61
N SER A 121 -9.66 33.91 1.54
CA SER A 121 -11.10 34.08 1.33
C SER A 121 -11.49 34.99 0.15
N SER A 122 -10.57 35.82 -0.33
CA SER A 122 -10.85 36.80 -1.37
C SER A 122 -9.90 36.75 -2.56
N ALA A 123 -8.88 35.89 -2.54
CA ALA A 123 -7.87 35.88 -3.59
C ALA A 123 -7.03 34.60 -3.60
N LEU A 124 -6.51 34.25 -4.77
CA LEU A 124 -5.41 33.31 -4.94
C LEU A 124 -4.22 33.99 -5.62
N THR A 125 -3.01 33.60 -5.26
CA THR A 125 -1.77 34.10 -5.88
C THR A 125 -1.06 32.96 -6.60
N LEU A 126 -0.76 33.18 -7.88
CA LEU A 126 -0.10 32.21 -8.76
C LEU A 126 1.21 32.76 -9.30
N LEU A 127 2.15 31.84 -9.50
CA LEU A 127 3.36 32.05 -10.30
C LEU A 127 3.49 30.94 -11.32
N VAL A 128 4.25 31.21 -12.36
CA VAL A 128 4.81 30.19 -13.23
C VAL A 128 6.27 30.02 -12.87
N ASP A 129 6.73 28.78 -12.90
CA ASP A 129 8.11 28.42 -12.63
C ASP A 129 8.70 27.75 -13.86
N GLU A 130 9.85 28.24 -14.31
CA GLU A 130 10.54 27.68 -15.48
C GLU A 130 11.42 26.51 -15.05
N ASP A 131 11.59 25.54 -15.96
CA ASP A 131 12.58 24.50 -15.74
C ASP A 131 14.00 25.05 -15.91
N GLN A 132 14.92 24.58 -15.06
CA GLN A 132 16.32 25.06 -15.05
C GLN A 132 17.29 24.08 -15.72
N ILE A 133 16.80 23.22 -16.61
CA ILE A 133 17.58 22.07 -17.10
C ILE A 133 18.66 22.50 -18.11
N ASP A 134 18.47 23.63 -18.80
CA ASP A 134 19.42 24.17 -19.79
C ASP A 134 19.88 25.62 -19.53
N ASP A 135 19.12 26.38 -18.74
CA ASP A 135 19.48 27.69 -18.24
C ASP A 135 19.01 27.86 -16.80
N SER A 136 19.50 28.90 -16.12
CA SER A 136 19.23 29.13 -14.70
C SER A 136 18.22 30.27 -14.48
N GLU A 137 17.63 30.77 -15.56
CA GLU A 137 16.61 31.81 -15.55
C GLU A 137 15.28 31.22 -15.07
N ARG A 138 14.46 32.05 -14.40
CA ARG A 138 13.09 31.70 -14.05
C ARG A 138 12.11 32.83 -14.37
N SER A 139 12.44 33.67 -15.36
CA SER A 139 11.56 34.73 -15.86
C SER A 139 10.85 34.25 -17.11
N HIS A 140 9.52 34.16 -17.01
CA HIS A 140 8.66 33.67 -18.08
C HIS A 140 7.82 34.82 -18.65
N THR A 141 7.39 34.71 -19.90
CA THR A 141 6.34 35.58 -20.45
C THR A 141 5.02 35.39 -19.68
N SER A 142 4.04 36.27 -19.95
CA SER A 142 2.71 36.06 -19.36
C SER A 142 2.14 34.72 -19.79
N GLU A 143 1.51 34.06 -18.84
CA GLU A 143 0.87 32.77 -19.01
C GLU A 143 -0.53 32.78 -18.44
N GLN A 144 -1.33 31.90 -19.01
CA GLN A 144 -2.70 31.68 -18.59
C GLN A 144 -2.79 30.39 -17.77
N VAL A 145 -3.30 30.50 -16.55
CA VAL A 145 -3.37 29.38 -15.60
C VAL A 145 -4.82 29.13 -15.21
N ALA A 146 -5.27 27.88 -15.33
CA ALA A 146 -6.50 27.42 -14.71
C ALA A 146 -6.27 27.04 -13.25
N TYR A 147 -7.26 27.34 -12.43
CA TYR A 147 -7.27 27.01 -11.02
C TYR A 147 -8.59 26.35 -10.64
N PHE A 148 -8.52 25.46 -9.65
CA PHE A 148 -9.67 24.86 -8.99
C PHE A 148 -9.40 24.85 -7.49
N VAL A 149 -10.13 25.67 -6.72
CA VAL A 149 -9.89 25.92 -5.29
C VAL A 149 -11.14 25.59 -4.48
N PHE A 150 -10.95 25.09 -3.24
CA PHE A 150 -12.02 24.61 -2.36
C PHE A 150 -12.02 25.33 -0.99
N SER A 151 -13.18 25.45 -0.35
CA SER A 151 -13.33 25.99 1.01
C SER A 151 -12.98 24.95 2.08
N ASP A 152 -12.67 25.40 3.29
CA ASP A 152 -12.21 24.54 4.40
C ASP A 152 -13.32 24.16 5.40
N ASP A 153 -14.59 24.15 4.97
CA ASP A 153 -15.73 23.77 5.81
C ASP A 153 -15.81 22.23 5.95
N LEU A 154 -14.86 21.64 6.68
CA LEU A 154 -15.00 20.28 7.20
C LEU A 154 -15.87 20.31 8.46
N THR A 155 -17.18 20.49 8.27
CA THR A 155 -18.19 20.03 9.23
C THR A 155 -19.15 19.08 8.51
N LEU A 156 -18.60 17.98 8.00
CA LEU A 156 -19.43 16.85 7.59
C LEU A 156 -19.98 16.18 8.86
N SER A 157 -21.31 16.08 8.92
CA SER A 157 -22.09 15.28 9.88
C SER A 157 -21.62 13.81 9.84
N PRO A 158 -21.72 13.02 10.94
CA PRO A 158 -20.96 11.78 11.16
C PRO A 158 -21.31 10.55 10.28
N ASP A 159 -22.00 10.71 9.15
CA ASP A 159 -22.52 9.59 8.35
C ASP A 159 -21.77 9.38 7.02
N SER A 160 -20.49 9.74 6.96
CA SER A 160 -19.64 9.40 5.82
C SER A 160 -18.32 8.78 6.31
N PRO A 161 -17.89 7.64 5.73
CA PRO A 161 -16.66 6.97 6.12
C PRO A 161 -15.49 7.96 6.00
N PRO A 162 -14.44 7.80 6.82
CA PRO A 162 -13.33 8.75 6.85
C PRO A 162 -12.81 8.97 5.43
N PRO A 163 -12.43 10.21 5.06
CA PRO A 163 -11.87 10.47 3.74
C PRO A 163 -10.67 9.54 3.56
N PRO A 164 -10.46 8.99 2.35
CA PRO A 164 -9.28 8.19 2.10
C PRO A 164 -8.07 9.08 2.41
N THR A 165 -7.33 8.72 3.45
CA THR A 165 -5.98 9.21 3.61
C THR A 165 -5.25 8.74 2.36
N THR A 166 -4.99 9.68 1.45
CA THR A 166 -4.01 9.51 0.38
C THR A 166 -2.81 8.89 1.03
N GLY A 167 -2.48 7.63 0.68
CA GLY A 167 -1.52 6.78 1.38
C GLY A 167 -0.54 7.60 2.18
N THR A 168 -0.88 7.84 3.44
CA THR A 168 0.10 8.39 4.35
C THR A 168 1.05 7.24 4.49
N THR A 169 2.25 7.42 3.93
CA THR A 169 3.46 6.80 4.46
C THR A 169 3.25 6.61 5.97
N PRO A 170 3.55 5.44 6.57
CA PRO A 170 3.71 5.36 8.02
C PRO A 170 4.47 6.60 8.43
N PRO A 171 4.10 7.33 9.51
CA PRO A 171 4.76 8.57 9.84
C PRO A 171 6.25 8.32 9.82
N GLU A 172 6.90 8.71 8.72
CA GLU A 172 8.33 8.67 8.63
C GLU A 172 8.63 9.82 9.55
N ILE A 173 8.96 9.48 10.80
CA ILE A 173 9.66 10.38 11.69
C ILE A 173 11.03 10.46 11.07
N ASN A 174 11.05 11.17 9.95
CA ASN A 174 12.22 11.61 9.27
C ASN A 174 12.83 12.52 10.32
N LEU A 175 13.73 11.92 11.11
CA LEU A 175 14.53 12.63 12.11
C LEU A 175 15.22 13.84 11.46
N LEU A 176 15.25 13.85 10.11
CA LEU A 176 15.78 14.81 9.16
C LEU A 176 14.74 15.24 8.09
N GLN A 177 13.49 15.60 8.44
CA GLN A 177 12.55 16.25 7.49
C GLN A 177 12.93 17.73 7.21
N ASN A 178 14.05 17.93 6.52
CA ASN A 178 14.35 19.02 5.60
C ASN A 178 15.58 18.56 4.79
N PRO A 179 15.78 18.97 3.53
CA PRO A 179 16.54 18.22 2.52
C PRO A 179 17.93 17.81 3.01
N GLY A 180 18.12 16.53 3.34
CA GLY A 180 19.40 15.97 3.77
C GLY A 180 20.03 16.69 4.98
N PHE A 181 21.26 16.31 5.30
CA PHE A 181 22.06 17.00 6.32
C PHE A 181 22.54 18.40 5.87
N GLU A 182 21.72 19.13 5.10
CA GLU A 182 22.02 20.49 4.64
C GLU A 182 21.62 21.59 5.66
N ASP A 183 20.81 21.26 6.68
CA ASP A 183 20.31 22.21 7.70
C ASP A 183 20.95 22.10 9.11
N GLY A 184 21.91 21.19 9.33
CA GLY A 184 22.71 21.11 10.58
C GLY A 184 22.14 20.22 11.70
N MET A 185 22.40 20.56 12.97
CA MET A 185 22.16 19.72 14.17
C MET A 185 20.73 19.78 14.75
N THR A 186 19.77 20.38 14.05
CA THR A 186 18.43 20.62 14.59
C THR A 186 17.78 19.31 15.06
N GLY A 187 17.39 19.22 16.33
CA GLY A 187 16.81 18.01 16.93
C GLY A 187 17.82 17.03 17.57
N TRP A 188 19.12 17.18 17.31
CA TRP A 188 20.17 16.33 17.89
C TRP A 188 20.83 16.97 19.12
N GLU A 189 20.92 16.21 20.20
CA GLU A 189 21.58 16.60 21.44
C GLU A 189 22.92 15.88 21.61
N PRO A 190 24.01 16.59 21.97
CA PRO A 190 25.28 15.94 22.30
C PRO A 190 25.17 15.23 23.66
N PHE A 191 25.86 14.10 23.80
CA PHE A 191 26.09 13.48 25.10
C PHE A 191 27.59 13.32 25.37
N GLY A 192 28.04 13.67 26.59
CA GLY A 192 29.43 13.60 27.05
C GLY A 192 30.17 14.95 27.20
N THR A 193 31.44 14.91 27.64
CA THR A 193 32.17 16.09 28.19
C THR A 193 32.98 16.95 27.19
N ARG A 194 33.24 16.50 25.95
CA ARG A 194 33.90 17.30 24.90
C ARG A 194 33.48 16.86 23.50
N TYR A 195 32.94 17.77 22.69
CA TYR A 195 32.58 17.54 21.30
C TYR A 195 32.95 18.75 20.44
N ASN A 196 33.35 18.49 19.20
CA ASN A 196 33.45 19.48 18.13
C ASN A 196 32.67 18.91 16.95
N ILE A 197 31.70 19.68 16.46
CA ILE A 197 30.85 19.31 15.33
C ILE A 197 31.21 20.27 14.21
N SER A 198 31.64 19.70 13.08
CA SER A 198 32.01 20.47 11.90
C SER A 198 31.41 19.79 10.67
N THR A 199 30.63 20.53 9.89
CA THR A 199 30.14 20.10 8.58
C THR A 199 31.32 19.98 7.61
N VAL A 200 31.81 18.78 7.33
CA VAL A 200 32.89 18.61 6.35
C VAL A 200 32.82 17.25 5.66
N ALA A 201 32.44 17.23 4.37
CA ALA A 201 32.90 16.38 3.26
C ALA A 201 31.72 16.03 2.32
N PRO A 202 31.93 16.06 0.99
CA PRO A 202 30.86 15.79 0.02
C PRO A 202 30.51 14.30 -0.05
N HIS A 203 29.21 14.02 0.02
CA HIS A 203 28.50 12.86 -0.53
C HIS A 203 27.32 13.42 -1.38
N SER A 204 26.44 12.61 -1.97
CA SER A 204 25.39 13.06 -2.91
C SER A 204 24.24 13.86 -2.24
N GLY A 205 24.59 14.99 -1.64
CA GLY A 205 23.81 15.86 -0.76
C GLY A 205 24.82 16.65 0.08
N ASN A 206 24.72 17.97 0.17
CA ASN A 206 25.88 18.86 0.30
C ASN A 206 26.70 18.79 1.62
N ASN A 207 26.36 18.00 2.65
CA ASN A 207 27.16 17.89 3.90
C ASN A 207 26.88 16.59 4.69
N ALA A 208 27.87 16.09 5.46
CA ALA A 208 27.70 15.03 6.47
C ALA A 208 28.09 15.49 7.88
N LEU A 209 27.51 14.85 8.92
CA LEU A 209 27.79 15.16 10.32
C LEU A 209 29.11 14.54 10.78
N ALA A 210 30.14 15.36 11.04
CA ALA A 210 31.36 14.88 11.66
C ALA A 210 31.28 14.94 13.19
N ILE A 211 31.39 13.80 13.85
CA ILE A 211 31.46 13.71 15.32
C ILE A 211 32.90 13.45 15.74
N TYR A 212 33.50 14.43 16.43
CA TYR A 212 34.84 14.30 16.99
C TYR A 212 34.84 13.54 18.33
N LYS A 213 35.79 12.61 18.50
CA LYS A 213 35.94 11.78 19.69
C LYS A 213 36.51 12.51 20.93
N TYR A 214 35.90 12.28 22.11
CA TYR A 214 36.58 12.37 23.42
C TYR A 214 35.89 11.53 24.54
N ARG A 215 36.19 10.23 24.65
CA ARG A 215 35.69 9.27 25.69
C ARG A 215 34.17 9.26 25.93
N SER A 216 33.48 8.21 25.44
CA SER A 216 32.03 8.00 25.65
C SER A 216 31.19 9.20 25.23
N THR A 217 31.38 9.62 23.98
CA THR A 217 30.74 10.79 23.37
C THR A 217 29.92 10.37 22.17
N GLY A 218 28.91 11.18 21.85
CA GLY A 218 28.12 11.03 20.63
C GLY A 218 26.94 11.99 20.59
N VAL A 219 25.94 11.63 19.80
CA VAL A 219 24.72 12.42 19.62
C VAL A 219 23.50 11.53 19.81
N LYS A 220 22.41 12.14 20.25
CA LYS A 220 21.13 11.48 20.41
C LYS A 220 19.98 12.36 19.94
N GLN A 221 18.88 11.73 19.56
CA GLN A 221 17.61 12.42 19.29
C GLN A 221 16.49 11.63 19.95
N VAL A 222 15.53 12.35 20.52
CA VAL A 222 14.37 11.78 21.21
C VAL A 222 13.13 12.12 20.43
N VAL A 223 12.30 11.12 20.16
CA VAL A 223 11.00 11.27 19.50
C VAL A 223 9.91 10.62 20.36
N PRO A 224 8.65 11.07 20.28
CA PRO A 224 7.54 10.35 20.90
C PRO A 224 7.53 8.89 20.46
N ALA A 225 7.14 7.98 21.37
CA ALA A 225 6.97 6.57 21.06
C ALA A 225 5.50 6.20 21.00
N THR A 226 5.14 5.38 20.04
CA THR A 226 3.90 4.61 20.02
C THR A 226 4.17 3.25 20.64
N PRO A 227 3.54 2.92 21.78
CA PRO A 227 3.67 1.61 22.40
C PRO A 227 3.38 0.48 21.40
N GLY A 228 4.25 -0.54 21.34
CA GLY A 228 4.09 -1.67 20.42
C GLY A 228 4.64 -1.45 19.00
N ALA A 229 4.85 -0.22 18.56
CA ALA A 229 5.39 0.06 17.23
C ALA A 229 6.84 -0.46 17.08
N ILE A 230 7.21 -0.81 15.85
CA ILE A 230 8.56 -1.24 15.50
C ILE A 230 9.32 -0.06 14.95
N TYR A 231 10.44 0.26 15.58
CA TYR A 231 11.31 1.34 15.15
C TYR A 231 12.49 0.77 14.39
N VAL A 232 12.69 1.25 13.16
CA VAL A 232 13.79 0.84 12.29
C VAL A 232 14.70 2.03 12.03
N VAL A 233 16.02 1.84 12.21
CA VAL A 233 17.03 2.87 11.93
C VAL A 233 17.97 2.43 10.80
N SER A 234 18.23 3.33 9.86
CA SER A 234 19.19 3.13 8.76
C SER A 234 19.99 4.41 8.48
N GLY A 235 21.10 4.29 7.76
CA GLY A 235 21.86 5.42 7.26
C GLY A 235 23.26 5.03 6.78
N TRP A 236 24.10 6.03 6.58
CA TRP A 236 25.47 5.87 6.10
C TRP A 236 26.46 6.36 7.13
N ALA A 237 27.59 5.66 7.25
CA ALA A 237 28.69 6.06 8.11
C ALA A 237 30.04 5.89 7.43
N LYS A 238 30.94 6.86 7.62
CA LYS A 238 32.35 6.77 7.26
C LYS A 238 33.22 6.99 8.49
N PHE A 239 34.19 6.11 8.67
CA PHE A 239 35.14 6.20 9.79
C PHE A 239 36.47 6.75 9.28
N ASN A 240 36.89 7.90 9.78
CA ASN A 240 38.20 8.47 9.48
C ASN A 240 39.05 8.50 10.75
N ALA A 241 39.75 7.39 11.00
CA ALA A 241 41.04 7.43 11.69
C ALA A 241 41.71 6.05 11.84
N SER A 242 43.01 6.09 12.13
CA SER A 242 43.86 4.94 12.45
C SER A 242 43.44 4.32 13.79
N TYR A 243 42.99 3.06 13.76
CA TYR A 243 42.66 2.19 14.92
C TYR A 243 41.43 2.56 15.78
N TYR A 244 40.28 1.88 15.59
CA TYR A 244 39.17 1.91 16.55
C TYR A 244 38.48 0.55 16.75
N ALA A 245 38.10 0.32 18.01
CA ALA A 245 37.21 -0.73 18.47
C ALA A 245 36.05 -0.07 19.22
N GLY A 246 34.78 -0.36 18.89
CA GLY A 246 33.63 -0.03 19.76
C GLY A 246 32.72 1.16 19.41
N ALA A 247 32.55 1.55 18.14
CA ALA A 247 31.44 2.43 17.75
C ALA A 247 30.14 1.61 17.65
N ASN A 248 29.06 2.09 18.26
CA ASN A 248 27.76 1.43 18.30
C ASN A 248 26.63 2.40 17.99
N ILE A 249 25.60 1.90 17.30
CA ILE A 249 24.31 2.59 17.17
C ILE A 249 23.32 1.83 18.06
N GLN A 250 22.54 2.56 18.85
CA GLN A 250 21.61 1.97 19.81
C GLN A 250 20.25 2.69 19.71
N ILE A 251 19.18 1.91 19.78
CA ILE A 251 17.83 2.41 20.01
C ILE A 251 17.51 2.17 21.48
N SER A 252 17.12 3.22 22.20
CA SER A 252 16.71 3.14 23.60
C SER A 252 15.27 3.60 23.75
N PHE A 253 14.44 2.83 24.43
CA PHE A 253 13.09 3.25 24.79
C PHE A 253 13.11 3.85 26.17
N LEU A 254 12.58 5.08 26.30
CA LEU A 254 12.29 5.68 27.59
C LEU A 254 10.97 5.10 28.10
N LEU A 255 11.07 4.42 29.23
CA LEU A 255 9.98 3.77 29.94
C LEU A 255 9.66 4.54 31.23
N SER A 256 8.47 4.29 31.78
CA SER A 256 8.09 4.80 33.11
C SER A 256 9.11 4.44 34.21
N SER A 257 9.83 3.32 34.06
CA SER A 257 10.80 2.78 35.00
C SER A 257 12.27 3.02 34.63
N GLY A 258 12.59 3.75 33.55
CA GLY A 258 13.97 3.98 33.09
C GLY A 258 14.15 3.76 31.60
N TYR A 259 15.28 3.19 31.17
CA TYR A 259 15.55 2.92 29.75
C TYR A 259 15.64 1.41 29.47
N LYS A 260 15.10 0.98 28.33
CA LYS A 260 15.42 -0.32 27.72
C LYS A 260 16.22 -0.05 26.44
N THR A 261 17.47 -0.50 26.41
CA THR A 261 18.37 -0.27 25.28
C THR A 261 18.56 -1.55 24.46
N THR A 262 18.36 -1.42 23.15
CA THR A 262 18.64 -2.46 22.17
C THR A 262 19.80 -1.99 21.28
N PRO A 263 20.97 -2.63 21.33
CA PRO A 263 22.05 -2.32 20.40
C PRO A 263 21.65 -2.78 19.00
N VAL A 264 21.72 -1.84 18.05
CA VAL A 264 21.36 -2.04 16.64
C VAL A 264 22.60 -2.41 15.82
N LEU A 265 23.72 -1.76 16.11
CA LEU A 265 25.01 -2.07 15.51
C LEU A 265 26.05 -2.19 16.62
N SER A 266 26.73 -3.33 16.71
CA SER A 266 27.86 -3.51 17.62
C SER A 266 29.07 -4.12 16.91
N ASN A 267 30.17 -3.36 16.84
CA ASN A 267 31.51 -3.75 16.37
C ASN A 267 31.67 -4.15 14.87
N ALA A 268 31.84 -3.17 13.99
CA ALA A 268 32.48 -3.36 12.68
C ALA A 268 34.02 -3.36 12.84
N TRP A 269 34.70 -4.51 12.77
CA TRP A 269 36.17 -4.58 12.71
C TRP A 269 36.66 -4.91 11.29
N GLY A 270 37.73 -4.22 10.90
CA GLY A 270 38.65 -4.55 9.81
C GLY A 270 39.91 -3.72 9.97
N TYR A 271 41.03 -4.39 10.21
CA TYR A 271 42.34 -3.82 10.51
C TYR A 271 42.84 -2.90 9.38
N ASP A 272 43.34 -1.71 9.74
CA ASP A 272 44.35 -0.93 9.02
C ASP A 272 44.13 -0.72 7.51
N GLN A 273 43.12 0.07 7.12
CA GLN A 273 43.21 0.90 5.93
C GLN A 273 42.56 2.26 6.24
N ALA A 274 43.17 3.35 5.80
CA ALA A 274 42.41 4.57 5.57
C ALA A 274 41.29 4.17 4.59
N ASP A 275 40.05 4.13 5.08
CA ASP A 275 38.89 3.73 4.28
C ASP A 275 38.29 4.99 3.65
N ASP A 276 38.30 5.05 2.33
CA ASP A 276 38.03 6.27 1.58
C ASP A 276 36.52 6.52 1.39
N GLY A 277 35.66 5.55 1.74
CA GLY A 277 34.23 5.53 1.41
C GLY A 277 33.25 5.51 2.59
N TYR A 278 32.02 5.98 2.35
CA TYR A 278 30.86 5.75 3.21
C TYR A 278 30.40 4.30 3.09
N ARG A 279 29.95 3.71 4.20
CA ARG A 279 29.32 2.39 4.25
C ARG A 279 27.91 2.54 4.83
N ALA A 280 26.93 1.93 4.19
CA ALA A 280 25.61 1.79 4.80
C ALA A 280 25.74 0.92 6.06
N PHE A 281 25.10 1.32 7.16
CA PHE A 281 24.86 0.42 8.27
C PHE A 281 23.46 -0.18 8.15
N GLU A 282 23.34 -1.48 8.41
CA GLU A 282 22.09 -2.21 8.22
C GLU A 282 20.98 -1.74 9.18
N LEU A 283 19.74 -1.89 8.72
CA LEU A 283 18.48 -1.72 9.45
C LEU A 283 18.54 -2.47 10.78
N GLY A 284 18.78 -1.75 11.88
CA GLY A 284 18.49 -2.30 13.19
C GLY A 284 17.09 -1.92 13.61
N GLN A 285 16.41 -2.88 14.20
CA GLN A 285 15.02 -2.79 14.60
C GLN A 285 14.89 -2.98 16.09
N ALA A 286 13.92 -2.30 16.69
CA ALA A 286 13.52 -2.55 18.06
C ALA A 286 12.02 -2.25 18.25
N THR A 287 11.32 -3.12 18.97
CA THR A 287 9.90 -2.93 19.31
C THR A 287 9.77 -2.12 20.57
N ALA A 288 8.93 -1.08 20.53
CA ALA A 288 8.60 -0.27 21.68
C ALA A 288 7.83 -1.09 22.72
N PRO A 289 8.31 -1.17 23.99
CA PRO A 289 7.53 -1.78 25.06
C PRO A 289 6.18 -1.08 25.27
N PRO A 290 5.17 -1.77 25.84
CA PRO A 290 3.84 -1.19 26.08
C PRO A 290 3.83 0.07 26.95
N ASP A 291 4.87 0.30 27.76
CA ASP A 291 5.02 1.45 28.64
C ASP A 291 6.05 2.48 28.14
N ALA A 292 6.49 2.36 26.88
CA ALA A 292 7.38 3.32 26.26
C ALA A 292 6.66 4.65 25.99
N THR A 293 7.28 5.75 26.41
CA THR A 293 6.76 7.10 26.17
C THR A 293 7.56 7.86 25.10
N ALA A 294 8.80 7.44 24.85
CA ALA A 294 9.67 8.04 23.84
C ALA A 294 10.71 7.03 23.33
N VAL A 295 11.12 7.21 22.07
CA VAL A 295 12.26 6.51 21.47
C VAL A 295 13.44 7.47 21.41
N GLU A 296 14.57 7.03 21.94
CA GLU A 296 15.84 7.75 21.89
C GLU A 296 16.81 6.96 21.00
N ILE A 297 17.23 7.57 19.90
CA ILE A 297 18.25 7.00 19.01
C ILE A 297 19.57 7.60 19.40
N GLN A 298 20.55 6.74 19.68
CA GLN A 298 21.86 7.14 20.12
C GLN A 298 22.94 6.61 19.17
N PHE A 299 23.79 7.51 18.70
CA PHE A 299 25.07 7.13 18.09
C PHE A 299 26.16 7.23 19.16
N VAL A 300 26.73 6.10 19.58
CA VAL A 300 27.64 6.02 20.73
C VAL A 300 29.03 5.55 20.33
N MET A 301 30.06 6.36 20.63
CA MET A 301 31.46 5.93 20.49
C MET A 301 32.05 5.45 21.82
N ASN A 302 32.14 4.13 22.01
CA ASN A 302 32.66 3.48 23.21
C ASN A 302 34.09 2.99 22.99
N SER A 303 35.12 3.81 23.23
CA SER A 303 36.51 3.29 23.22
C SER A 303 37.44 3.98 24.22
N ASN A 304 38.29 3.17 24.87
CA ASN A 304 39.35 3.61 25.79
C ASN A 304 40.67 3.96 25.08
N ALA A 305 40.78 3.76 23.76
CA ALA A 305 42.02 3.99 23.01
C ALA A 305 42.33 5.49 22.86
N SER A 306 43.59 5.88 23.02
CA SER A 306 44.08 7.25 22.80
C SER A 306 44.34 7.50 21.32
N GLY A 307 43.46 8.25 20.65
CA GLY A 307 43.60 8.66 19.24
C GLY A 307 42.55 9.72 18.86
N SER A 308 42.89 10.61 17.92
CA SER A 308 41.98 11.58 17.29
C SER A 308 41.32 10.93 16.07
N GLY A 309 40.00 11.03 15.96
CA GLY A 309 39.25 10.47 14.84
C GLY A 309 37.86 11.07 14.71
N TYR A 310 37.33 10.97 13.49
CA TYR A 310 36.00 11.44 13.12
C TYR A 310 35.16 10.26 12.64
N VAL A 311 33.88 10.28 13.02
CA VAL A 311 32.86 9.52 12.31
C VAL A 311 32.00 10.53 11.56
N TYR A 312 31.84 10.28 10.27
CA TYR A 312 30.85 10.97 9.45
C TYR A 312 29.60 10.11 9.40
N ILE A 313 28.46 10.73 9.63
CA ILE A 313 27.15 10.08 9.50
C ILE A 313 26.33 10.89 8.52
N ASP A 314 25.64 10.19 7.62
CA ASP A 314 24.80 10.77 6.58
C ASP A 314 23.51 9.97 6.42
N ASP A 315 22.46 10.62 5.91
CA ASP A 315 21.17 10.00 5.55
C ASP A 315 20.56 9.09 6.64
N MET A 316 20.63 9.50 7.93
CA MET A 316 20.00 8.74 9.00
C MET A 316 18.48 8.87 9.00
N ARG A 317 17.78 7.74 9.00
CA ARG A 317 16.31 7.67 9.03
C ARG A 317 15.86 6.85 10.23
N LEU A 318 14.80 7.31 10.89
CA LEU A 318 14.01 6.49 11.80
C LEU A 318 12.66 6.27 11.15
N LEU A 319 12.23 5.03 11.11
CA LEU A 319 10.89 4.71 10.65
C LEU A 319 10.16 4.09 11.81
N GLU A 320 9.02 4.67 12.10
CA GLU A 320 8.01 4.06 12.94
C GLU A 320 7.15 3.19 12.02
N LEU A 321 7.40 1.88 12.07
CA LEU A 321 6.53 0.89 11.48
C LEU A 321 5.45 0.58 12.51
N GLU A 322 4.28 1.15 12.30
CA GLU A 322 3.08 0.66 12.95
C GLU A 322 2.83 -0.75 12.39
N THR A 323 3.01 -1.76 13.24
CA THR A 323 2.65 -3.12 12.88
C THR A 323 1.15 -3.17 12.76
N ASN A 324 0.63 -3.38 11.55
CA ASN A 324 -0.66 -4.04 11.42
C ASN A 324 -0.47 -5.43 12.04
N ASP A 325 -0.94 -5.64 13.27
CA ASP A 325 -1.06 -6.98 13.84
C ASP A 325 -2.28 -7.65 13.21
N PHE A 326 -2.18 -7.88 11.90
CA PHE A 326 -3.27 -8.43 11.11
C PHE A 326 -3.65 -9.83 11.58
N LEU A 327 -2.72 -10.50 12.28
CA LEU A 327 -2.94 -11.77 12.96
C LEU A 327 -3.87 -11.56 14.15
N GLU A 328 -3.59 -10.62 15.06
CA GLU A 328 -4.49 -10.27 16.17
C GLU A 328 -5.85 -9.77 15.67
N ALA A 329 -5.87 -8.91 14.65
CA ALA A 329 -7.09 -8.32 14.09
C ALA A 329 -8.13 -9.38 13.67
N ILE A 330 -7.65 -10.51 13.14
CA ILE A 330 -8.49 -11.64 12.73
C ILE A 330 -8.50 -12.79 13.75
N GLY A 331 -7.67 -12.74 14.80
CA GLY A 331 -7.48 -13.81 15.79
C GLY A 331 -6.74 -15.03 15.25
N ALA A 332 -5.83 -14.87 14.28
CA ALA A 332 -5.00 -15.97 13.78
C ALA A 332 -3.88 -16.34 14.77
N ASP A 333 -3.35 -15.36 15.48
CA ASP A 333 -2.43 -15.51 16.62
C ASP A 333 -2.98 -16.51 17.66
N GLN A 334 -4.26 -16.39 18.00
CA GLN A 334 -4.94 -17.26 18.98
C GLN A 334 -5.04 -18.71 18.52
N ALA A 335 -5.12 -18.95 17.20
CA ALA A 335 -5.09 -20.29 16.64
C ALA A 335 -3.67 -20.88 16.66
N GLN A 336 -2.67 -20.07 16.30
CA GLN A 336 -1.26 -20.44 16.37
C GLN A 336 -0.83 -20.79 17.80
N ASP A 337 -1.24 -19.98 18.79
CA ASP A 337 -0.98 -20.23 20.21
C ASP A 337 -1.57 -21.55 20.73
N GLN A 338 -2.63 -22.05 20.07
CA GLN A 338 -3.24 -23.35 20.36
C GLN A 338 -2.59 -24.51 19.59
N GLY A 339 -1.52 -24.24 18.83
CA GLY A 339 -0.77 -25.22 18.05
C GLY A 339 -1.40 -25.56 16.70
N VAL A 340 -2.33 -24.74 16.20
CA VAL A 340 -2.85 -24.84 14.83
C VAL A 340 -2.13 -23.80 13.99
N ASP A 341 -1.23 -24.23 13.13
CA ASP A 341 -0.34 -23.36 12.36
C ASP A 341 -0.38 -23.65 10.85
N GLY A 342 -1.25 -24.56 10.40
CA GLY A 342 -1.37 -24.95 8.99
C GLY A 342 -0.53 -26.18 8.63
N THR A 343 0.06 -26.85 9.64
CA THR A 343 0.95 -28.00 9.44
C THR A 343 0.37 -29.03 8.48
N GLY A 344 1.17 -29.37 7.46
CA GLY A 344 0.84 -30.42 6.49
C GLY A 344 -0.13 -29.99 5.39
N VAL A 345 -0.67 -28.77 5.41
CA VAL A 345 -1.54 -28.24 4.33
C VAL A 345 -0.70 -27.58 3.24
N GLY A 346 -0.94 -27.93 1.97
CA GLY A 346 -0.32 -27.27 0.82
C GLY A 346 -1.14 -26.09 0.30
N ILE A 347 -0.51 -24.93 0.19
CA ILE A 347 -1.05 -23.70 -0.44
C ILE A 347 -0.34 -23.50 -1.77
N ALA A 348 -1.05 -23.63 -2.88
CA ALA A 348 -0.55 -23.27 -4.19
C ALA A 348 -0.75 -21.78 -4.47
N VAL A 349 0.35 -21.07 -4.67
CA VAL A 349 0.37 -19.63 -4.97
C VAL A 349 0.55 -19.47 -6.48
N LEU A 350 -0.53 -19.09 -7.17
CA LEU A 350 -0.50 -18.81 -8.60
C LEU A 350 -0.23 -17.33 -8.83
N ASP A 351 1.01 -16.98 -9.11
CA ASP A 351 1.47 -15.59 -9.11
C ASP A 351 2.74 -15.40 -9.99
N THR A 352 3.60 -14.42 -9.68
CA THR A 352 4.83 -14.09 -10.41
C THR A 352 6.02 -15.00 -10.11
N GLY A 353 5.86 -15.96 -9.20
CA GLY A 353 6.90 -16.81 -8.65
C GLY A 353 7.03 -16.64 -7.14
N VAL A 354 7.79 -17.49 -6.47
CA VAL A 354 8.07 -17.36 -5.03
C VAL A 354 9.56 -17.55 -4.76
N GLU A 355 10.20 -16.67 -3.99
CA GLU A 355 11.56 -16.91 -3.53
C GLU A 355 11.65 -17.53 -2.14
N ASP A 356 12.56 -18.50 -1.97
CA ASP A 356 12.80 -19.19 -0.70
C ASP A 356 13.14 -18.21 0.43
N ILE A 357 13.90 -17.14 0.11
CA ILE A 357 14.31 -16.14 1.09
C ILE A 357 13.10 -15.40 1.69
N ALA A 358 12.01 -15.26 0.93
CA ALA A 358 10.78 -14.62 1.43
C ALA A 358 10.03 -15.51 2.42
N LEU A 359 10.27 -16.82 2.40
CA LEU A 359 9.66 -17.77 3.32
C LEU A 359 10.53 -18.07 4.54
N GLY A 360 11.80 -17.64 4.55
CA GLY A 360 12.72 -17.85 5.68
C GLY A 360 13.43 -19.20 5.69
N ASP A 361 13.01 -20.16 4.85
CA ASP A 361 13.74 -21.38 4.55
C ASP A 361 13.38 -21.91 3.14
N ALA A 362 14.28 -22.71 2.55
CA ALA A 362 14.07 -23.33 1.24
C ALA A 362 13.23 -24.62 1.30
N GLU A 363 12.93 -25.13 2.50
CA GLU A 363 12.16 -26.38 2.68
C GLU A 363 10.64 -26.13 2.67
N THR A 364 10.22 -24.86 2.76
CA THR A 364 8.81 -24.45 2.70
C THR A 364 8.23 -24.62 1.30
N VAL A 365 9.02 -24.42 0.24
CA VAL A 365 8.57 -24.62 -1.14
C VAL A 365 8.72 -26.09 -1.55
N LEU A 366 7.61 -26.83 -1.63
CA LEU A 366 7.65 -28.26 -1.97
C LEU A 366 7.74 -28.53 -3.47
N ALA A 367 7.25 -27.60 -4.29
CA ALA A 367 7.25 -27.73 -5.74
C ALA A 367 7.19 -26.38 -6.43
N ARG A 368 7.72 -26.35 -7.66
CA ARG A 368 7.76 -25.18 -8.53
C ARG A 368 7.29 -25.57 -9.92
N TYR A 369 6.36 -24.81 -10.48
CA TYR A 369 5.91 -24.93 -11.87
C TYR A 369 5.94 -23.55 -12.55
N ASP A 370 6.50 -23.46 -13.75
CA ASP A 370 6.57 -22.23 -14.54
C ASP A 370 5.75 -22.42 -15.83
N ALA A 371 4.55 -21.84 -15.85
CA ALA A 371 3.66 -21.83 -17.02
C ALA A 371 4.07 -20.76 -18.06
N ILE A 372 4.96 -19.83 -17.71
CA ILE A 372 5.50 -18.82 -18.63
C ILE A 372 6.59 -19.43 -19.53
N GLY A 373 7.30 -20.45 -19.04
CA GLY A 373 8.34 -21.17 -19.80
C GLY A 373 9.70 -20.45 -19.82
N SER A 374 9.98 -19.62 -18.81
CA SER A 374 11.18 -18.78 -18.72
C SER A 374 12.40 -19.49 -18.11
N ALA A 375 12.21 -20.68 -17.54
CA ALA A 375 13.22 -21.49 -16.82
C ALA A 375 13.85 -20.81 -15.59
N SER A 376 13.29 -19.68 -15.13
CA SER A 376 13.73 -19.01 -13.90
C SER A 376 12.97 -19.55 -12.69
N ALA A 377 13.70 -20.04 -11.69
CA ALA A 377 13.16 -20.41 -10.37
C ALA A 377 13.07 -19.21 -9.40
N GLN A 378 13.27 -17.98 -9.91
CA GLN A 378 13.21 -16.74 -9.13
C GLN A 378 11.87 -16.04 -9.37
N ASP A 379 11.49 -15.15 -8.44
CA ASP A 379 10.37 -14.23 -8.58
C ASP A 379 10.90 -12.84 -8.99
N PRO A 380 11.11 -12.58 -10.29
CA PRO A 380 11.68 -11.32 -10.75
C PRO A 380 10.75 -10.14 -10.49
N HIS A 381 9.44 -10.37 -10.36
CA HIS A 381 8.50 -9.32 -10.02
C HIS A 381 8.52 -9.08 -8.49
N GLY A 382 8.31 -10.10 -7.67
CA GLY A 382 8.33 -10.01 -6.20
C GLY A 382 6.95 -10.07 -5.52
N HIS A 383 5.86 -10.05 -6.29
CA HIS A 383 4.50 -10.02 -5.75
C HIS A 383 4.09 -11.40 -5.21
N GLY A 384 4.41 -12.47 -5.93
CA GLY A 384 4.15 -13.83 -5.45
C GLY A 384 4.93 -14.17 -4.18
N SER A 385 6.17 -13.69 -4.07
CA SER A 385 6.96 -13.80 -2.83
C SER A 385 6.31 -13.06 -1.66
N PHE A 386 5.81 -11.84 -1.89
CA PHE A 386 5.05 -11.09 -0.89
C PHE A 386 3.84 -11.88 -0.42
N VAL A 387 3.00 -12.32 -1.36
CA VAL A 387 1.77 -13.09 -1.10
C VAL A 387 2.06 -14.38 -0.33
N ALA A 388 3.05 -15.16 -0.78
CA ALA A 388 3.43 -16.41 -0.14
C ALA A 388 3.95 -16.19 1.29
N SER A 389 4.70 -15.11 1.51
CA SER A 389 5.22 -14.76 2.85
C SER A 389 4.11 -14.45 3.85
N VAL A 390 3.03 -13.77 3.42
CA VAL A 390 1.87 -13.44 4.27
C VAL A 390 1.01 -14.68 4.54
N ALA A 391 0.85 -15.56 3.54
CA ALA A 391 0.04 -16.76 3.69
C ALA A 391 0.70 -17.81 4.60
N GLY A 392 1.99 -18.11 4.39
CA GLY A 392 2.68 -19.21 5.07
C GLY A 392 4.20 -19.08 5.17
N GLY A 393 4.73 -17.85 5.23
CA GLY A 393 6.15 -17.63 5.51
C GLY A 393 6.56 -18.08 6.92
N ARG A 394 7.74 -18.69 7.05
CA ARG A 394 8.35 -19.15 8.31
C ARG A 394 9.40 -18.21 8.86
N ASN A 395 9.62 -17.07 8.22
CA ASN A 395 10.66 -16.15 8.62
C ASN A 395 10.34 -15.55 10.00
N GLN A 396 11.15 -15.90 11.00
CA GLN A 396 11.00 -15.45 12.40
C GLN A 396 11.84 -14.21 12.72
N ASN A 397 12.53 -13.62 11.74
CA ASN A 397 13.41 -12.47 11.96
C ASN A 397 12.66 -11.13 12.17
N TRP A 398 11.34 -11.18 12.40
CA TRP A 398 10.54 -10.03 12.81
C TRP A 398 10.47 -9.98 14.33
N VAL A 399 10.59 -8.78 14.90
CA VAL A 399 10.60 -8.57 16.35
C VAL A 399 9.16 -8.69 16.88
N ASN A 400 8.61 -9.90 16.85
CA ASN A 400 7.48 -10.41 17.65
C ASN A 400 7.04 -11.85 17.26
N GLY A 401 7.65 -12.50 16.26
CA GLY A 401 7.26 -13.84 15.83
C GLY A 401 6.84 -13.91 14.36
N THR A 402 6.07 -14.94 14.01
CA THR A 402 5.69 -15.31 12.64
C THR A 402 4.96 -14.19 11.91
N THR A 403 5.42 -13.85 10.71
CA THR A 403 4.83 -12.78 9.87
C THR A 403 3.72 -13.29 8.95
N SER A 404 3.20 -14.49 9.22
CA SER A 404 2.26 -15.18 8.33
C SER A 404 1.13 -15.82 9.12
N VAL A 405 0.02 -16.06 8.43
CA VAL A 405 -1.18 -16.64 9.04
C VAL A 405 -1.01 -18.14 9.31
N ALA A 406 -0.36 -18.88 8.42
CA ALA A 406 -0.20 -20.33 8.52
C ALA A 406 1.26 -20.77 8.32
N PRO A 407 2.15 -20.50 9.30
CA PRO A 407 3.58 -20.77 9.17
C PRO A 407 3.96 -22.26 9.04
N GLY A 408 3.09 -23.17 9.49
CA GLY A 408 3.26 -24.62 9.32
C GLY A 408 2.87 -25.13 7.92
N ALA A 409 2.21 -24.30 7.11
CA ALA A 409 1.81 -24.67 5.76
C ALA A 409 3.01 -24.88 4.83
N ASN A 410 2.78 -25.65 3.77
CA ASN A 410 3.72 -25.84 2.68
C ASN A 410 3.31 -24.97 1.49
N ILE A 411 4.28 -24.32 0.84
CA ILE A 411 4.03 -23.49 -0.33
C ILE A 411 4.33 -24.29 -1.60
N ILE A 412 3.46 -24.14 -2.60
CA ILE A 412 3.64 -24.65 -3.95
C ILE A 412 3.66 -23.44 -4.88
N ASP A 413 4.81 -23.18 -5.49
CA ASP A 413 5.02 -22.05 -6.39
C ASP A 413 4.56 -22.40 -7.80
N VAL A 414 3.54 -21.70 -8.29
CA VAL A 414 2.98 -21.91 -9.62
C VAL A 414 3.03 -20.57 -10.37
N ARG A 415 4.14 -20.32 -11.05
CA ARG A 415 4.35 -19.08 -11.78
C ARG A 415 3.49 -19.04 -13.04
N VAL A 416 2.56 -18.09 -13.06
CA VAL A 416 1.63 -17.83 -14.18
C VAL A 416 1.66 -16.39 -14.65
N LEU A 417 2.45 -15.53 -13.98
CA LEU A 417 2.70 -14.14 -14.32
C LEU A 417 4.21 -13.90 -14.58
N ASP A 418 4.51 -12.98 -15.48
CA ASP A 418 5.87 -12.59 -15.87
C ASP A 418 6.50 -11.56 -14.90
N GLU A 419 7.70 -11.08 -15.23
CA GLU A 419 8.42 -10.06 -14.46
C GLU A 419 7.71 -8.70 -14.32
N ASP A 420 6.69 -8.43 -15.13
CA ASP A 420 5.87 -7.22 -15.07
C ASP A 420 4.51 -7.47 -14.38
N GLY A 421 4.34 -8.65 -13.76
CA GLY A 421 3.09 -9.02 -13.10
C GLY A 421 1.96 -9.35 -14.08
N SER A 422 2.29 -9.62 -15.33
CA SER A 422 1.33 -9.83 -16.41
C SER A 422 1.27 -11.30 -16.86
N GLY A 423 0.10 -11.74 -17.32
CA GLY A 423 -0.07 -13.10 -17.81
C GLY A 423 -1.33 -13.26 -18.62
N THR A 424 -1.49 -14.45 -19.23
CA THR A 424 -2.62 -14.79 -20.09
C THR A 424 -3.55 -15.81 -19.42
N TYR A 425 -4.82 -15.83 -19.82
CA TYR A 425 -5.76 -16.86 -19.35
C TYR A 425 -5.26 -18.29 -19.64
N SER A 426 -4.57 -18.51 -20.76
CA SER A 426 -3.97 -19.81 -21.06
C SER A 426 -2.91 -20.23 -20.04
N GLN A 427 -2.06 -19.30 -19.57
CA GLN A 427 -1.02 -19.59 -18.58
C GLN A 427 -1.63 -19.87 -17.20
N VAL A 428 -2.65 -19.09 -16.81
CA VAL A 428 -3.38 -19.32 -15.55
C VAL A 428 -4.08 -20.68 -15.58
N VAL A 429 -4.78 -21.02 -16.67
CA VAL A 429 -5.45 -22.33 -16.83
C VAL A 429 -4.44 -23.47 -16.82
N ASP A 430 -3.28 -23.31 -17.46
CA ASP A 430 -2.21 -24.32 -17.42
C ASP A 430 -1.67 -24.55 -16.00
N GLY A 431 -1.42 -23.47 -15.24
CA GLY A 431 -1.05 -23.55 -13.83
C GLY A 431 -2.11 -24.26 -12.97
N LEU A 432 -3.39 -23.92 -13.16
CA LEU A 432 -4.50 -24.57 -12.44
C LEU A 432 -4.60 -26.07 -12.78
N ASN A 433 -4.42 -26.44 -14.05
CA ASN A 433 -4.39 -27.85 -14.47
C ASN A 433 -3.21 -28.60 -13.83
N TRP A 434 -2.05 -27.97 -13.74
CA TRP A 434 -0.88 -28.56 -13.07
C TRP A 434 -1.17 -28.80 -11.58
N VAL A 435 -1.79 -27.82 -10.89
CA VAL A 435 -2.21 -27.98 -9.49
C VAL A 435 -3.16 -29.17 -9.33
N LEU A 436 -4.20 -29.27 -10.16
CA LEU A 436 -5.15 -30.37 -10.11
C LEU A 436 -4.47 -31.74 -10.26
N ALA A 437 -3.50 -31.83 -11.17
CA ALA A 437 -2.75 -33.06 -11.42
C ALA A 437 -1.81 -33.47 -10.28
N HIS A 438 -1.33 -32.51 -9.47
CA HIS A 438 -0.34 -32.75 -8.40
C HIS A 438 -0.89 -32.57 -6.99
N LYS A 439 -2.20 -32.29 -6.83
CA LYS A 439 -2.82 -32.00 -5.53
C LYS A 439 -2.55 -33.08 -4.48
N ASP A 440 -2.60 -34.35 -4.86
CA ASP A 440 -2.42 -35.47 -3.93
C ASP A 440 -0.95 -35.67 -3.55
N GLN A 441 -0.02 -35.31 -4.46
CA GLN A 441 1.42 -35.45 -4.23
C GLN A 441 1.94 -34.45 -3.19
N TYR A 442 1.42 -33.22 -3.22
CA TYR A 442 1.88 -32.12 -2.35
C TYR A 442 0.83 -31.72 -1.30
N ASN A 443 -0.23 -32.51 -1.14
CA ASN A 443 -1.40 -32.19 -0.32
C ASN A 443 -1.91 -30.76 -0.55
N ILE A 444 -2.04 -30.36 -1.82
CA ILE A 444 -2.54 -29.02 -2.19
C ILE A 444 -4.03 -28.99 -1.85
N ARG A 445 -4.40 -28.19 -0.86
CA ARG A 445 -5.77 -28.02 -0.41
C ARG A 445 -6.28 -26.60 -0.55
N VAL A 446 -5.37 -25.65 -0.77
CA VAL A 446 -5.68 -24.23 -0.96
C VAL A 446 -4.99 -23.73 -2.22
N VAL A 447 -5.72 -22.96 -3.02
CA VAL A 447 -5.19 -22.23 -4.17
C VAL A 447 -5.44 -20.74 -3.94
N ASN A 448 -4.35 -19.97 -3.93
CA ASN A 448 -4.35 -18.52 -3.80
C ASN A 448 -4.21 -17.88 -5.19
N LEU A 449 -5.23 -17.13 -5.60
CA LEU A 449 -5.27 -16.37 -6.85
C LEU A 449 -5.29 -14.88 -6.55
N SER A 450 -4.12 -14.34 -6.19
CA SER A 450 -3.88 -12.92 -5.94
C SER A 450 -3.67 -12.14 -7.25
N LEU A 451 -4.49 -12.44 -8.25
CA LEU A 451 -4.43 -11.87 -9.60
C LEU A 451 -5.82 -11.48 -10.08
N SER A 452 -5.88 -10.62 -11.09
CA SER A 452 -7.14 -10.16 -11.67
C SER A 452 -7.09 -10.19 -13.18
N GLY A 453 -8.18 -10.65 -13.80
CA GLY A 453 -8.44 -10.60 -15.23
C GLY A 453 -9.72 -9.83 -15.56
N PRO A 454 -9.82 -9.25 -16.76
CA PRO A 454 -11.02 -8.56 -17.20
C PRO A 454 -12.22 -9.52 -17.31
N VAL A 455 -13.38 -9.09 -16.81
CA VAL A 455 -14.65 -9.81 -17.03
C VAL A 455 -15.10 -9.57 -18.48
N THR A 456 -14.85 -10.53 -19.37
CA THR A 456 -15.13 -10.42 -20.82
C THR A 456 -16.46 -11.03 -21.24
N GLY A 457 -17.15 -11.72 -20.33
CA GLY A 457 -18.39 -12.43 -20.59
C GLY A 457 -18.91 -13.11 -19.31
N PRO A 458 -19.97 -13.92 -19.41
CA PRO A 458 -20.51 -14.65 -18.28
C PRO A 458 -19.47 -15.59 -17.65
N TYR A 459 -19.44 -15.68 -16.33
CA TYR A 459 -18.46 -16.51 -15.62
C TYR A 459 -18.38 -17.96 -16.12
N TRP A 460 -19.51 -18.60 -16.47
CA TRP A 460 -19.54 -20.01 -16.92
C TRP A 460 -18.92 -20.25 -18.31
N GLU A 461 -18.61 -19.20 -19.08
CA GLU A 461 -17.89 -19.29 -20.37
C GLU A 461 -16.41 -18.90 -20.24
N ASN A 462 -16.00 -18.36 -19.10
CA ASN A 462 -14.62 -17.96 -18.87
C ASN A 462 -13.77 -19.21 -18.54
N PRO A 463 -12.69 -19.48 -19.27
CA PRO A 463 -11.90 -20.70 -19.09
C PRO A 463 -11.17 -20.75 -17.73
N VAL A 464 -10.83 -19.61 -17.13
CA VAL A 464 -10.24 -19.57 -15.79
C VAL A 464 -11.29 -19.96 -14.75
N ASN A 465 -12.52 -19.44 -14.89
CA ASN A 465 -13.63 -19.76 -13.99
C ASN A 465 -14.01 -21.24 -14.04
N GLN A 466 -14.09 -21.82 -15.24
CA GLN A 466 -14.29 -23.26 -15.41
C GLN A 466 -13.17 -24.10 -14.76
N ALA A 467 -11.91 -23.63 -14.83
CA ALA A 467 -10.78 -24.31 -14.22
C ALA A 467 -10.85 -24.25 -12.68
N VAL A 468 -11.16 -23.08 -12.08
CA VAL A 468 -11.28 -22.98 -10.61
C VAL A 468 -12.47 -23.78 -10.07
N GLU A 469 -13.57 -23.88 -10.82
CA GLU A 469 -14.69 -24.76 -10.51
C GLU A 469 -14.27 -26.24 -10.49
N ALA A 470 -13.42 -26.68 -11.44
CA ALA A 470 -12.89 -28.04 -11.46
C ALA A 470 -12.00 -28.35 -10.24
N LEU A 471 -11.22 -27.37 -9.76
CA LEU A 471 -10.44 -27.49 -8.53
C LEU A 471 -11.36 -27.57 -7.30
N TRP A 472 -12.40 -26.74 -7.26
CA TRP A 472 -13.40 -26.74 -6.19
C TRP A 472 -14.06 -28.11 -6.04
N ASP A 473 -14.53 -28.69 -7.15
CA ASP A 473 -15.11 -30.03 -7.21
C ASP A 473 -14.11 -31.14 -6.83
N ALA A 474 -12.81 -30.91 -7.05
CA ALA A 474 -11.74 -31.81 -6.65
C ALA A 474 -11.38 -31.70 -5.15
N GLY A 475 -12.07 -30.87 -4.37
CA GLY A 475 -11.86 -30.70 -2.93
C GLY A 475 -10.77 -29.69 -2.56
N ILE A 476 -10.35 -28.85 -3.50
CA ILE A 476 -9.38 -27.77 -3.28
C ILE A 476 -10.15 -26.46 -3.05
N VAL A 477 -9.82 -25.76 -1.98
CA VAL A 477 -10.40 -24.44 -1.69
C VAL A 477 -9.70 -23.40 -2.57
N VAL A 478 -10.47 -22.66 -3.38
CA VAL A 478 -9.95 -21.57 -4.19
C VAL A 478 -10.29 -20.23 -3.54
N VAL A 479 -9.27 -19.42 -3.29
CA VAL A 479 -9.37 -18.07 -2.73
C VAL A 479 -8.88 -17.09 -3.80
N ALA A 480 -9.73 -16.14 -4.19
CA ALA A 480 -9.47 -15.19 -5.26
C ALA A 480 -9.63 -13.74 -4.78
N ALA A 481 -8.77 -12.87 -5.27
CA ALA A 481 -8.89 -11.44 -5.02
C ALA A 481 -10.18 -10.88 -5.64
N ALA A 482 -10.85 -9.96 -4.95
CA ALA A 482 -11.98 -9.23 -5.53
C ALA A 482 -11.54 -8.36 -6.71
N GLY A 483 -10.35 -7.75 -6.61
CA GLY A 483 -9.82 -6.77 -7.56
C GLY A 483 -9.57 -5.42 -6.90
N ASN A 484 -8.74 -4.60 -7.54
CA ASN A 484 -8.32 -3.29 -7.03
C ASN A 484 -8.94 -2.11 -7.81
N THR A 485 -10.05 -2.34 -8.52
CA THR A 485 -10.74 -1.36 -9.36
C THR A 485 -12.05 -0.85 -8.75
N GLY A 486 -12.20 -0.97 -7.43
CA GLY A 486 -13.33 -0.41 -6.70
C GLY A 486 -13.31 1.12 -6.64
N PRO A 487 -14.28 1.73 -5.93
CA PRO A 487 -15.35 1.08 -5.15
C PRO A 487 -16.65 0.89 -5.94
N THR A 488 -16.66 1.21 -7.24
CA THR A 488 -17.85 1.10 -8.12
C THR A 488 -18.33 -0.36 -8.24
N ALA A 489 -19.62 -0.59 -8.46
CA ALA A 489 -20.21 -1.92 -8.59
C ALA A 489 -19.83 -2.54 -9.92
N GLY A 490 -19.87 -3.86 -9.93
CA GLY A 490 -19.44 -4.62 -11.09
C GLY A 490 -17.94 -4.51 -11.30
N SER A 491 -17.19 -4.06 -10.30
CA SER A 491 -15.72 -4.00 -10.34
C SER A 491 -15.06 -5.31 -9.89
N ILE A 492 -15.85 -6.31 -9.47
CA ILE A 492 -15.34 -7.66 -9.18
C ILE A 492 -14.76 -8.27 -10.46
N THR A 493 -13.51 -8.72 -10.37
CA THR A 493 -12.74 -9.22 -11.51
C THR A 493 -12.78 -10.75 -11.63
N THR A 494 -12.30 -11.29 -12.75
CA THR A 494 -12.04 -12.73 -12.88
C THR A 494 -10.76 -13.11 -12.13
N PRO A 495 -10.73 -14.21 -11.35
CA PRO A 495 -11.78 -15.22 -11.15
C PRO A 495 -12.70 -14.97 -9.95
N GLY A 496 -12.56 -13.85 -9.23
CA GLY A 496 -13.42 -13.49 -8.10
C GLY A 496 -14.91 -13.33 -8.44
N ASN A 497 -15.27 -13.21 -9.72
CA ASN A 497 -16.67 -13.17 -10.17
C ASN A 497 -17.37 -14.55 -10.17
N ASP A 498 -16.61 -15.64 -10.05
CA ASP A 498 -17.15 -16.99 -9.96
C ASP A 498 -17.87 -17.21 -8.61
N PRO A 499 -19.11 -17.74 -8.60
CA PRO A 499 -19.87 -17.89 -7.37
C PRO A 499 -19.35 -19.01 -6.45
N PHE A 500 -18.63 -20.02 -6.97
CA PHE A 500 -18.13 -21.12 -6.15
C PHE A 500 -17.00 -20.67 -5.23
N VAL A 501 -16.01 -19.96 -5.79
CA VAL A 501 -14.78 -19.58 -5.09
C VAL A 501 -15.02 -18.62 -3.93
N ILE A 502 -14.04 -18.49 -3.03
CA ILE A 502 -14.04 -17.49 -1.97
C ILE A 502 -13.40 -16.22 -2.54
N THR A 503 -14.21 -15.18 -2.72
CA THR A 503 -13.74 -13.87 -3.20
C THR A 503 -13.50 -12.94 -2.03
N VAL A 504 -12.32 -12.36 -1.95
CA VAL A 504 -11.88 -11.60 -0.78
C VAL A 504 -11.67 -10.13 -1.14
N GLY A 505 -12.42 -9.24 -0.47
CA GLY A 505 -12.18 -7.80 -0.48
C GLY A 505 -11.21 -7.38 0.63
N ALA A 506 -10.79 -6.12 0.63
CA ALA A 506 -9.86 -5.58 1.60
C ALA A 506 -10.55 -4.76 2.69
N PHE A 507 -9.98 -4.75 3.88
CA PHE A 507 -10.14 -3.66 4.84
C PHE A 507 -8.78 -3.21 5.38
N THR A 508 -8.75 -2.03 5.99
CA THR A 508 -7.61 -1.47 6.71
C THR A 508 -7.99 -1.26 8.16
N ASP A 509 -7.04 -1.50 9.07
CA ASP A 509 -7.11 -1.15 10.49
C ASP A 509 -6.82 0.34 10.74
N ASN A 510 -6.57 1.10 9.66
CA ASN A 510 -6.16 2.50 9.71
C ASN A 510 -4.95 2.75 10.62
N TYR A 511 -4.02 1.79 10.68
CA TYR A 511 -2.85 1.79 11.57
C TYR A 511 -3.19 1.68 13.07
N SER A 512 -4.43 1.34 13.39
CA SER A 512 -4.93 1.27 14.77
C SER A 512 -5.36 -0.18 15.12
N PRO A 513 -4.40 -1.11 15.29
CA PRO A 513 -4.72 -2.55 15.43
C PRO A 513 -5.63 -2.88 16.62
N SER A 514 -5.63 -2.04 17.67
CA SER A 514 -6.48 -2.22 18.86
C SER A 514 -7.82 -1.47 18.82
N ASP A 515 -8.06 -0.61 17.82
CA ASP A 515 -9.26 0.22 17.73
C ASP A 515 -10.03 -0.03 16.44
N SER A 516 -10.89 -1.04 16.45
CA SER A 516 -11.71 -1.36 15.28
C SER A 516 -12.82 -0.34 14.97
N SER A 517 -12.86 0.83 15.64
CA SER A 517 -13.86 1.87 15.36
C SER A 517 -13.48 2.78 14.19
N ASP A 518 -12.21 2.78 13.77
CA ASP A 518 -11.72 3.50 12.60
C ASP A 518 -11.39 2.60 11.40
N ASP A 519 -11.53 1.28 11.55
CA ASP A 519 -11.47 0.30 10.45
C ASP A 519 -12.37 0.69 9.28
N PHE A 520 -11.84 0.65 8.05
CA PHE A 520 -12.62 0.95 6.85
C PHE A 520 -12.26 0.08 5.65
N ILE A 521 -13.17 -0.01 4.68
CA ILE A 521 -12.91 -0.65 3.38
C ILE A 521 -12.19 0.36 2.48
N PRO A 522 -10.93 0.11 2.08
CA PRO A 522 -10.20 1.04 1.24
C PRO A 522 -10.86 1.15 -0.15
N PRO A 523 -10.86 2.35 -0.78
CA PRO A 523 -11.57 2.57 -2.04
C PRO A 523 -11.16 1.66 -3.18
N PHE A 524 -9.91 1.15 -3.20
CA PHE A 524 -9.47 0.24 -4.25
C PHE A 524 -10.22 -1.10 -4.20
N SER A 525 -10.73 -1.53 -3.05
CA SER A 525 -11.36 -2.85 -2.92
C SER A 525 -12.58 -2.94 -3.83
N ALA A 526 -12.52 -3.86 -4.80
CA ALA A 526 -13.62 -4.08 -5.72
C ALA A 526 -14.92 -4.46 -5.00
N ALA A 527 -16.03 -4.03 -5.59
CA ALA A 527 -17.38 -4.19 -5.07
C ALA A 527 -18.29 -4.84 -6.11
N GLY A 528 -19.16 -5.72 -5.63
CA GLY A 528 -20.19 -6.36 -6.43
C GLY A 528 -21.36 -5.43 -6.78
N PRO A 529 -22.46 -5.99 -7.30
CA PRO A 529 -22.60 -7.39 -7.67
C PRO A 529 -21.68 -7.80 -8.82
N THR A 530 -21.56 -9.10 -9.06
CA THR A 530 -20.92 -9.61 -10.29
C THR A 530 -21.81 -9.38 -11.51
N GLU A 531 -21.28 -9.58 -12.71
CA GLU A 531 -22.03 -9.48 -13.97
C GLU A 531 -23.20 -10.48 -14.05
N ALA A 532 -23.09 -11.62 -13.33
CA ALA A 532 -24.14 -12.62 -13.21
C ALA A 532 -25.07 -12.40 -12.00
N GLY A 533 -24.98 -11.25 -11.32
CA GLY A 533 -25.89 -10.85 -10.26
C GLY A 533 -25.63 -11.54 -8.92
N PHE A 534 -24.41 -12.02 -8.66
CA PHE A 534 -24.03 -12.55 -7.34
C PHE A 534 -23.56 -11.44 -6.40
N ILE A 535 -23.80 -11.63 -5.11
CA ILE A 535 -23.19 -10.80 -4.06
C ILE A 535 -21.73 -11.21 -3.93
N LYS A 536 -20.82 -10.27 -4.14
CA LYS A 536 -19.37 -10.41 -3.96
C LYS A 536 -18.81 -9.06 -3.46
N PRO A 537 -17.69 -9.04 -2.70
CA PRO A 537 -16.92 -10.20 -2.24
C PRO A 537 -17.71 -11.08 -1.25
N ASP A 538 -17.23 -12.30 -0.97
CA ASP A 538 -17.86 -13.16 0.05
C ASP A 538 -17.53 -12.70 1.47
N VAL A 539 -16.30 -12.25 1.68
CA VAL A 539 -15.75 -11.74 2.96
C VAL A 539 -14.71 -10.65 2.68
N ILE A 540 -14.32 -9.92 3.72
CA ILE A 540 -13.17 -8.99 3.69
C ILE A 540 -12.10 -9.43 4.69
N ALA A 541 -10.83 -9.15 4.37
CA ALA A 541 -9.69 -9.45 5.23
C ALA A 541 -8.67 -8.29 5.22
N PRO A 542 -7.75 -8.21 6.19
CA PRO A 542 -6.69 -7.20 6.20
C PRO A 542 -5.99 -7.16 4.84
N GLY A 543 -6.02 -6.00 4.20
CA GLY A 543 -5.56 -5.83 2.83
C GLY A 543 -4.82 -4.53 2.58
N ALA A 544 -4.60 -3.72 3.62
CA ALA A 544 -3.77 -2.54 3.54
C ALA A 544 -2.76 -2.57 4.68
N HIS A 545 -1.60 -1.95 4.43
CA HIS A 545 -0.57 -1.76 5.44
C HIS A 545 0.02 -3.05 6.01
N VAL A 546 -0.14 -4.19 5.31
CA VAL A 546 0.35 -5.50 5.75
C VAL A 546 1.82 -5.64 5.37
N MET A 547 2.61 -6.13 6.32
CA MET A 547 4.02 -6.40 6.09
C MET A 547 4.22 -7.79 5.47
N GLY A 548 5.02 -7.88 4.42
CA GLY A 548 5.42 -9.12 3.77
C GLY A 548 6.87 -9.05 3.29
N TYR A 549 7.42 -10.18 2.84
CA TYR A 549 8.80 -10.30 2.39
C TYR A 549 8.92 -10.30 0.86
N VAL A 550 9.89 -9.54 0.35
CA VAL A 550 10.22 -9.48 -1.08
C VAL A 550 11.74 -9.50 -1.25
N ASN A 551 12.23 -10.05 -2.37
CA ASN A 551 13.63 -9.90 -2.76
C ASN A 551 13.94 -8.44 -3.11
N GLY A 552 15.05 -7.91 -2.60
CA GLY A 552 15.50 -6.54 -2.88
C GLY A 552 15.72 -6.19 -4.34
N ASN A 553 15.94 -7.18 -5.21
CA ASN A 553 16.22 -6.97 -6.62
C ASN A 553 15.00 -7.07 -7.52
N SER A 554 13.83 -7.38 -6.96
CA SER A 554 12.62 -7.58 -7.74
C SER A 554 12.11 -6.27 -8.34
N ASN A 555 11.26 -6.32 -9.36
CA ASN A 555 10.66 -5.11 -9.92
C ASN A 555 9.72 -4.42 -8.92
N PHE A 556 9.01 -5.22 -8.12
CA PHE A 556 8.13 -4.77 -7.05
C PHE A 556 8.90 -4.01 -5.96
N SER A 557 10.07 -4.50 -5.53
CA SER A 557 10.92 -3.77 -4.57
C SER A 557 11.40 -2.44 -5.16
N LYS A 558 11.87 -2.41 -6.41
CA LYS A 558 12.36 -1.19 -7.09
C LYS A 558 11.29 -0.13 -7.31
N ALA A 559 10.05 -0.54 -7.58
CA ALA A 559 8.94 0.37 -7.87
C ALA A 559 8.32 1.01 -6.61
N HIS A 560 8.51 0.40 -5.45
CA HIS A 560 7.86 0.81 -4.20
C HIS A 560 8.84 0.88 -3.02
N LEU A 561 10.10 1.26 -3.29
CA LEU A 561 11.16 1.32 -2.28
C LEU A 561 10.74 2.17 -1.07
N TYR A 562 10.43 1.50 0.04
CA TYR A 562 10.47 2.14 1.36
C TYR A 562 11.92 2.21 1.88
N PHE A 563 12.80 1.27 1.49
CA PHE A 563 14.17 1.19 2.02
C PHE A 563 15.23 0.86 0.95
N GLU A 564 16.44 1.41 1.12
CA GLU A 564 17.70 0.94 0.51
C GLU A 564 18.63 0.32 1.59
N ARG A 565 19.31 -0.78 1.27
CA ARG A 565 20.24 -1.58 2.07
C ARG A 565 21.45 -1.66 1.14
N GLY A 566 22.52 -0.98 1.51
CA GLY A 566 23.62 -0.65 0.61
C GLY A 566 24.20 -1.85 -0.15
N GLU A 567 24.51 -1.59 -1.43
CA GLU A 567 25.41 -2.25 -2.41
C GLU A 567 25.52 -3.78 -2.51
N SER A 568 24.90 -4.60 -1.65
CA SER A 568 24.84 -6.05 -1.82
C SER A 568 23.40 -6.49 -2.05
N LEU A 569 23.11 -6.71 -3.33
CA LEU A 569 21.89 -7.20 -3.97
C LEU A 569 21.47 -8.63 -3.52
N THR A 570 21.60 -9.00 -2.24
CA THR A 570 21.37 -10.38 -1.75
C THR A 570 20.50 -10.50 -0.48
N ALA A 571 19.98 -9.40 0.07
CA ALA A 571 19.10 -9.45 1.25
C ALA A 571 17.60 -9.38 0.86
N ALA A 572 16.74 -10.06 1.63
CA ALA A 572 15.28 -9.89 1.58
C ALA A 572 14.84 -8.67 2.40
N TRP A 573 13.69 -8.11 2.04
CA TRP A 573 13.19 -6.84 2.55
C TRP A 573 11.77 -6.98 3.02
N TYR A 574 11.49 -6.34 4.14
CA TYR A 574 10.12 -6.09 4.56
C TYR A 574 9.52 -5.02 3.68
N PHE A 575 8.37 -5.34 3.12
CA PHE A 575 7.58 -4.48 2.27
C PHE A 575 6.21 -4.29 2.90
N GLN A 576 5.67 -3.09 2.83
CA GLN A 576 4.30 -2.82 3.24
C GLN A 576 3.40 -2.84 2.00
N GLY A 577 2.55 -3.86 1.88
CA GLY A 577 1.66 -4.06 0.75
C GLY A 577 0.22 -3.67 1.04
N SER A 578 -0.44 -3.11 0.02
CA SER A 578 -1.87 -2.84 0.01
C SER A 578 -2.51 -3.34 -1.28
N GLY A 579 -3.60 -4.08 -1.17
CA GLY A 579 -4.35 -4.67 -2.27
C GLY A 579 -5.21 -5.84 -1.81
N THR A 580 -6.23 -6.19 -2.60
CA THR A 580 -7.02 -7.41 -2.36
C THR A 580 -6.20 -8.70 -2.57
N SER A 581 -5.05 -8.62 -3.23
CA SER A 581 -4.03 -9.67 -3.29
C SER A 581 -3.49 -10.03 -1.90
N VAL A 582 -3.36 -9.05 -1.01
CA VAL A 582 -2.93 -9.23 0.38
C VAL A 582 -4.03 -9.92 1.19
N SER A 583 -5.26 -9.44 1.10
CA SER A 583 -6.42 -10.05 1.76
C SER A 583 -6.63 -11.51 1.37
N THR A 584 -6.36 -11.83 0.09
CA THR A 584 -6.40 -13.20 -0.44
C THR A 584 -5.33 -14.07 0.20
N ALA A 585 -4.11 -13.57 0.39
CA ALA A 585 -3.03 -14.28 1.08
C ALA A 585 -3.40 -14.57 2.54
N VAL A 586 -3.89 -13.57 3.26
CA VAL A 586 -4.34 -13.70 4.65
C VAL A 586 -5.43 -14.78 4.75
N THR A 587 -6.45 -14.71 3.88
CA THR A 587 -7.56 -15.66 3.87
C THR A 587 -7.10 -17.08 3.51
N SER A 588 -6.17 -17.22 2.56
CA SER A 588 -5.59 -18.52 2.19
C SER A 588 -4.88 -19.19 3.37
N GLY A 589 -4.16 -18.40 4.18
CA GLY A 589 -3.57 -18.91 5.42
C GLY A 589 -4.64 -19.30 6.46
N VAL A 590 -5.70 -18.51 6.66
CA VAL A 590 -6.81 -18.90 7.56
C VAL A 590 -7.44 -20.22 7.12
N VAL A 591 -7.65 -20.40 5.81
CA VAL A 591 -8.15 -21.67 5.27
C VAL A 591 -7.19 -22.82 5.57
N ALA A 592 -5.88 -22.60 5.49
CA ALA A 592 -4.90 -23.63 5.87
C ALA A 592 -5.00 -23.98 7.37
N LEU A 593 -5.17 -23.00 8.27
CA LEU A 593 -5.41 -23.25 9.69
C LEU A 593 -6.69 -24.09 9.91
N MET A 594 -7.77 -23.78 9.19
CA MET A 594 -9.02 -24.53 9.29
C MET A 594 -8.85 -26.00 8.86
N LEU A 595 -8.04 -26.23 7.83
CA LEU A 595 -7.78 -27.56 7.25
C LEU A 595 -6.75 -28.36 8.04
N ASP A 596 -5.84 -27.72 8.76
CA ASP A 596 -4.98 -28.35 9.75
C ASP A 596 -5.83 -28.86 10.92
N GLN A 597 -6.64 -27.98 11.51
CA GLN A 597 -7.53 -28.32 12.62
C GLN A 597 -8.59 -29.37 12.24
N ASN A 598 -9.13 -29.30 11.01
CA ASN A 598 -10.10 -30.26 10.51
C ASN A 598 -9.87 -30.60 9.02
N PRO A 599 -9.04 -31.62 8.74
CA PRO A 599 -8.69 -32.00 7.37
C PRO A 599 -9.87 -32.47 6.50
N ALA A 600 -11.00 -32.85 7.14
CA ALA A 600 -12.19 -33.37 6.47
C ALA A 600 -13.13 -32.29 5.95
N LEU A 601 -12.87 -31.01 6.21
CA LEU A 601 -13.70 -29.93 5.67
C LEU A 601 -13.67 -29.91 4.14
N THR A 602 -14.86 -29.82 3.55
CA THR A 602 -15.03 -29.60 2.11
C THR A 602 -14.91 -28.10 1.78
N PRO A 603 -14.62 -27.73 0.52
CA PRO A 603 -14.58 -26.31 0.14
C PRO A 603 -15.86 -25.54 0.47
N ASN A 604 -17.03 -26.16 0.27
CA ASN A 604 -18.31 -25.55 0.64
C ASN A 604 -18.45 -25.33 2.16
N GLN A 605 -17.94 -26.24 2.99
CA GLN A 605 -17.94 -26.08 4.45
C GLN A 605 -16.96 -25.01 4.90
N VAL A 606 -15.79 -24.91 4.27
CA VAL A 606 -14.81 -23.85 4.53
C VAL A 606 -15.41 -22.49 4.20
N LYS A 607 -15.95 -22.31 2.99
CA LYS A 607 -16.61 -21.06 2.57
C LYS A 607 -17.76 -20.68 3.51
N HIS A 608 -18.61 -21.65 3.85
CA HIS A 608 -19.70 -21.41 4.81
C HIS A 608 -19.20 -20.93 6.17
N ARG A 609 -18.18 -21.59 6.71
CA ARG A 609 -17.58 -21.24 8.02
C ARG A 609 -17.00 -19.84 8.00
N LEU A 610 -16.20 -19.50 6.98
CA LEU A 610 -15.65 -18.14 6.85
C LEU A 610 -16.74 -17.08 6.81
N MET A 611 -17.81 -17.31 6.04
CA MET A 611 -18.91 -16.35 5.92
C MET A 611 -19.76 -16.25 7.20
N ILE A 612 -20.07 -17.37 7.87
CA ILE A 612 -20.96 -17.36 9.04
C ILE A 612 -20.27 -16.81 10.30
N THR A 613 -18.94 -16.90 10.37
CA THR A 613 -18.15 -16.34 11.49
C THR A 613 -17.65 -14.93 11.22
N ALA A 614 -17.82 -14.41 10.01
CA ALA A 614 -17.37 -13.08 9.67
C ALA A 614 -18.12 -12.00 10.49
N ARG A 615 -17.40 -10.93 10.84
CA ARG A 615 -17.91 -9.81 11.63
C ARG A 615 -18.32 -8.66 10.70
N PRO A 616 -19.58 -8.20 10.74
CA PRO A 616 -20.01 -7.06 9.94
C PRO A 616 -19.29 -5.81 10.41
N ALA A 617 -19.00 -4.92 9.49
CA ALA A 617 -18.93 -3.51 9.81
C ALA A 617 -20.36 -2.99 10.04
N LEU A 618 -20.60 -2.46 11.24
CA LEU A 618 -21.87 -1.90 11.68
C LEU A 618 -21.72 -0.41 11.99
N GLN A 619 -22.80 0.35 11.83
CA GLN A 619 -22.89 1.73 12.30
C GLN A 619 -22.93 1.78 13.84
N ALA A 620 -22.88 2.99 14.39
CA ALA A 620 -22.87 3.21 15.84
C ALA A 620 -24.10 2.65 16.59
N ASP A 621 -25.19 2.35 15.87
CA ASP A 621 -26.38 1.70 16.44
C ASP A 621 -26.20 0.18 16.70
N GLY A 622 -25.10 -0.40 16.24
CA GLY A 622 -24.75 -1.81 16.38
C GLY A 622 -25.69 -2.76 15.64
N LYS A 623 -26.37 -2.25 14.61
CA LYS A 623 -27.46 -2.96 13.93
C LYS A 623 -27.35 -2.77 12.42
N THR A 624 -27.31 -1.51 11.98
CA THR A 624 -27.26 -1.11 10.58
C THR A 624 -25.86 -1.39 10.03
N LEU A 625 -25.72 -1.95 8.81
CA LEU A 625 -24.40 -2.15 8.22
C LEU A 625 -23.75 -0.80 7.87
N ALA A 626 -22.46 -0.68 8.15
CA ALA A 626 -21.66 0.47 7.73
C ALA A 626 -21.35 0.43 6.23
N TYR A 627 -21.29 -0.78 5.65
CA TYR A 627 -21.05 -1.01 4.23
C TYR A 627 -22.12 -1.90 3.61
N SER A 628 -22.38 -1.71 2.32
CA SER A 628 -23.24 -2.61 1.55
C SER A 628 -22.69 -4.04 1.55
N LEU A 629 -23.57 -5.03 1.45
CA LEU A 629 -23.19 -6.43 1.22
C LEU A 629 -22.33 -6.60 -0.05
N PHE A 630 -22.45 -5.69 -1.02
CA PHE A 630 -21.61 -5.67 -2.22
C PHE A 630 -20.18 -5.17 -1.98
N GLN A 631 -19.92 -4.55 -0.83
CA GLN A 631 -18.59 -4.04 -0.47
C GLN A 631 -17.94 -4.95 0.57
N GLN A 632 -18.67 -5.32 1.63
CA GLN A 632 -18.12 -6.10 2.74
C GLN A 632 -18.41 -7.60 2.67
N GLY A 633 -19.32 -8.05 1.80
CA GLY A 633 -19.80 -9.43 1.82
C GLY A 633 -20.43 -9.78 3.16
N ALA A 634 -20.01 -10.90 3.74
CA ALA A 634 -20.36 -11.30 5.09
C ALA A 634 -19.52 -10.58 6.18
N GLY A 635 -18.59 -9.71 5.83
CA GLY A 635 -17.78 -8.93 6.79
C GLY A 635 -16.35 -9.44 6.98
N GLN A 636 -15.69 -8.92 8.02
CA GLN A 636 -14.29 -9.20 8.37
C GLN A 636 -14.12 -10.66 8.81
N ILE A 637 -13.17 -11.38 8.22
CA ILE A 637 -12.87 -12.76 8.63
C ILE A 637 -12.44 -12.85 10.10
N ARG A 638 -12.77 -13.98 10.74
CA ARG A 638 -12.42 -14.30 12.14
C ARG A 638 -11.80 -15.69 12.17
N ALA A 639 -10.47 -15.74 12.16
CA ALA A 639 -9.70 -16.98 12.04
C ALA A 639 -9.98 -17.93 13.20
N ASN A 640 -9.83 -17.48 14.45
CA ASN A 640 -10.08 -18.31 15.64
C ASN A 640 -11.48 -18.96 15.62
N ASP A 641 -12.52 -18.17 15.31
CA ASP A 641 -13.90 -18.64 15.25
C ASP A 641 -14.13 -19.64 14.10
N ALA A 642 -13.56 -19.38 12.92
CA ALA A 642 -13.67 -20.26 11.76
C ALA A 642 -12.93 -21.60 11.95
N VAL A 643 -11.79 -21.58 12.65
CA VAL A 643 -10.94 -22.74 12.93
C VAL A 643 -11.57 -23.67 13.98
N PHE A 644 -11.94 -23.14 15.15
CA PHE A 644 -12.41 -23.97 16.27
C PHE A 644 -13.93 -24.09 16.37
N GLY A 645 -14.67 -23.20 15.73
CA GLY A 645 -16.12 -23.20 15.78
C GLY A 645 -16.75 -24.40 15.06
N ASN A 646 -17.91 -24.82 15.56
CA ASN A 646 -18.70 -25.88 14.96
C ASN A 646 -19.95 -25.31 14.29
N PHE A 647 -19.84 -25.05 12.99
CA PHE A 647 -20.93 -24.53 12.17
C PHE A 647 -21.34 -25.59 11.14
N PRO A 648 -22.39 -26.40 11.44
CA PRO A 648 -22.91 -27.37 10.49
C PRO A 648 -23.63 -26.65 9.35
N GLY A 649 -23.12 -26.81 8.12
CA GLY A 649 -23.68 -26.16 6.95
C GLY A 649 -22.68 -26.14 5.81
N GLU A 650 -23.16 -25.79 4.63
CA GLU A 650 -22.39 -25.74 3.40
C GLU A 650 -22.79 -24.52 2.59
N ALA A 651 -21.83 -23.89 1.92
CA ALA A 651 -22.09 -22.91 0.87
C ALA A 651 -22.48 -23.62 -0.43
N ASN A 652 -22.95 -22.87 -1.43
CA ASN A 652 -23.22 -23.38 -2.78
C ASN A 652 -24.20 -24.58 -2.81
N VAL A 653 -25.11 -24.69 -1.83
CA VAL A 653 -26.04 -25.82 -1.72
C VAL A 653 -26.91 -25.93 -2.98
N GLY A 654 -26.84 -27.10 -3.63
CA GLY A 654 -27.60 -27.39 -4.84
C GLY A 654 -26.97 -26.82 -6.13
N MET A 655 -25.80 -26.19 -6.04
CA MET A 655 -25.01 -25.82 -7.20
C MET A 655 -24.08 -26.96 -7.62
N VAL A 656 -23.83 -27.07 -8.92
CA VAL A 656 -22.96 -28.06 -9.56
C VAL A 656 -22.01 -27.32 -10.49
N ALA A 657 -20.71 -27.57 -10.39
CA ALA A 657 -19.71 -26.96 -11.25
C ALA A 657 -20.02 -27.19 -12.74
N GLY A 658 -19.67 -26.21 -13.57
CA GLY A 658 -19.93 -26.17 -15.01
C GLY A 658 -21.37 -25.85 -15.39
N GLN A 659 -22.27 -25.61 -14.42
CA GLN A 659 -23.63 -25.14 -14.68
C GLN A 659 -23.75 -23.64 -14.49
N ALA A 660 -24.58 -23.02 -15.33
CA ALA A 660 -24.86 -21.59 -15.27
C ALA A 660 -25.91 -21.28 -14.21
N TYR A 661 -25.54 -20.39 -13.29
CA TYR A 661 -26.42 -19.85 -12.27
C TYR A 661 -26.46 -18.32 -12.38
N VAL A 662 -27.53 -17.73 -11.86
CA VAL A 662 -27.69 -16.28 -11.77
C VAL A 662 -27.98 -15.96 -10.32
N GLY A 663 -27.25 -15.00 -9.78
CA GLY A 663 -27.40 -14.62 -8.40
C GLY A 663 -28.70 -13.84 -8.13
N PRO A 664 -28.97 -13.55 -6.85
CA PRO A 664 -30.21 -12.94 -6.41
C PRO A 664 -30.22 -11.41 -6.60
N VAL A 665 -29.36 -10.84 -7.44
CA VAL A 665 -29.27 -9.37 -7.64
C VAL A 665 -29.81 -8.99 -9.01
N ILE A 666 -30.62 -7.93 -9.04
CA ILE A 666 -31.06 -7.26 -10.27
C ILE A 666 -30.69 -5.78 -10.21
N TYR A 667 -30.64 -5.15 -11.38
CA TYR A 667 -30.56 -3.69 -11.48
C TYR A 667 -31.95 -3.11 -11.72
N ASP A 668 -32.36 -2.18 -10.84
CA ASP A 668 -33.65 -1.48 -10.90
C ASP A 668 -33.48 -0.15 -11.63
N ASN A 669 -33.73 -0.16 -12.95
CA ASN A 669 -33.62 1.02 -13.82
C ASN A 669 -34.44 2.24 -13.34
N SER A 670 -35.50 2.02 -12.55
CA SER A 670 -36.37 3.12 -12.10
C SER A 670 -35.79 3.88 -10.92
N LEU A 671 -34.91 3.21 -10.15
CA LEU A 671 -34.29 3.73 -8.96
C LEU A 671 -32.77 3.91 -9.11
N ASP A 672 -32.20 3.43 -10.22
CA ASP A 672 -30.75 3.45 -10.50
C ASP A 672 -29.92 2.73 -9.42
N VAL A 673 -30.38 1.54 -9.01
CA VAL A 673 -29.76 0.78 -7.90
C VAL A 673 -29.75 -0.72 -8.15
N TYR A 674 -28.75 -1.39 -7.59
CA TYR A 674 -28.75 -2.85 -7.46
C TYR A 674 -29.55 -3.30 -6.24
N ARG A 675 -30.37 -4.34 -6.40
CA ARG A 675 -31.30 -4.85 -5.37
C ARG A 675 -31.35 -6.36 -5.34
N LEU A 676 -31.57 -6.89 -4.14
CA LEU A 676 -31.85 -8.31 -3.94
C LEU A 676 -33.28 -8.68 -4.35
N VAL A 677 -33.44 -9.89 -4.86
CA VAL A 677 -34.72 -10.49 -5.23
C VAL A 677 -34.98 -11.80 -4.48
N ASP A 678 -36.27 -12.13 -4.31
CA ASP A 678 -36.69 -13.43 -3.81
C ASP A 678 -36.46 -14.56 -4.85
N ARG A 679 -36.81 -15.80 -4.47
CA ARG A 679 -36.70 -16.97 -5.36
C ARG A 679 -37.56 -16.87 -6.64
N ASN A 680 -38.60 -16.03 -6.63
CA ASN A 680 -39.47 -15.76 -7.78
C ASN A 680 -39.00 -14.53 -8.57
N ARG A 681 -37.84 -13.96 -8.25
CA ARG A 681 -37.27 -12.73 -8.80
C ARG A 681 -38.10 -11.46 -8.54
N ASN A 682 -38.93 -11.46 -7.51
CA ASN A 682 -39.58 -10.23 -7.07
C ASN A 682 -38.57 -9.40 -6.26
N PRO A 683 -38.42 -8.09 -6.53
CA PRO A 683 -37.58 -7.22 -5.72
C PRO A 683 -37.99 -7.28 -4.26
N LEU A 684 -37.01 -7.49 -3.37
CA LEU A 684 -37.29 -7.44 -1.94
C LEU A 684 -37.71 -6.01 -1.54
N PRO A 685 -38.72 -5.85 -0.66
CA PRO A 685 -39.18 -4.54 -0.20
C PRO A 685 -38.04 -3.70 0.37
N GLN A 686 -38.13 -2.37 0.23
CA GLN A 686 -37.12 -1.44 0.75
C GLN A 686 -36.91 -1.54 2.26
N GLU A 687 -37.97 -1.92 2.98
CA GLU A 687 -37.99 -2.11 4.43
C GLU A 687 -37.96 -3.59 4.86
N ALA A 688 -37.81 -4.52 3.92
CA ALA A 688 -37.82 -5.95 4.24
C ALA A 688 -36.49 -6.39 4.85
N ASN A 689 -36.47 -6.39 6.18
CA ASN A 689 -35.49 -7.04 7.04
C ASN A 689 -35.48 -8.55 6.82
N TYR A 690 -34.44 -9.07 6.17
CA TYR A 690 -34.12 -10.50 6.23
C TYR A 690 -32.63 -10.70 6.55
N MET A 691 -32.32 -10.29 7.80
CA MET A 691 -31.13 -10.49 8.64
C MET A 691 -29.82 -9.80 8.22
N TRP A 692 -29.24 -9.08 9.20
CA TRP A 692 -28.18 -8.04 9.15
C TRP A 692 -28.65 -6.68 8.60
N ASP A 693 -28.95 -5.74 9.50
CA ASP A 693 -30.06 -4.82 9.33
C ASP A 693 -29.74 -3.41 8.82
N GLY A 694 -28.78 -3.25 7.90
CA GLY A 694 -28.72 -1.95 7.22
C GLY A 694 -27.81 -1.80 6.01
N GLY A 695 -28.29 -2.19 4.83
CA GLY A 695 -27.71 -1.74 3.55
C GLY A 695 -27.94 -2.71 2.41
N ASN A 696 -29.16 -2.74 1.85
CA ASN A 696 -29.54 -3.58 0.69
C ASN A 696 -29.60 -2.84 -0.64
N PHE A 697 -29.32 -1.53 -0.62
CA PHE A 697 -29.36 -0.65 -1.78
C PHE A 697 -27.98 -0.07 -1.98
N TRP A 698 -27.46 -0.23 -3.18
CA TRP A 698 -26.21 0.41 -3.56
C TRP A 698 -26.47 1.25 -4.81
N ASN A 699 -26.27 2.55 -4.64
CA ASN A 699 -26.45 3.62 -5.64
C ASN A 699 -25.08 4.24 -6.00
N GLY A 700 -24.00 3.46 -5.93
CA GLY A 700 -22.67 3.99 -6.19
C GLY A 700 -22.43 4.14 -7.70
N GLY A 701 -22.18 5.35 -8.16
CA GLY A 701 -21.29 5.55 -9.29
C GLY A 701 -19.86 5.24 -8.86
#